data_AF-A0A946U5F9-F1
#
_entry.id   AF-A0A946U5F9-F1
#
_cell.length_a   1.000
_cell.length_b   1.000
_cell.length_c   1.000
_cell.angle_alpha   90.00
_cell.angle_beta   90.00
_cell.angle_gamma   90.00
#
_symmetry.space_group_name_H-M   'P 1'
#
loop_
_entity.id
_entity.type
_entity.pdbx_description
1 polymer ?
#
loop_
_entity_poly.entity_id
_entity_poly.type
_entity_poly.pdbx_seq_one_letter_code
_entity_poly.pdbx_strand_id
1 'polypeptide(L)'
;MDLDSVNEEWIAGLADNAEIDTEELIEALNALVAAERGMEAENGAQALYEKLVDADRVDPALEVLAWLLCERRGAADAKTAVEKLFSKDRNTLKMVEPAGFGGSTPITKCFERLQHLRMLKNGMLCYNETWGFGIIENIDFFYQQVEIDFESKGEHEMAFSYAADALEVLDEDHILAIKHNNPAELERMLKKDPAEVVRITLRSYGNMSVTRLMEKLIPSVMPEAGWKKFWEGARRALKNDASVEIPKKRSDNITLHKKRLAYDDDWFALVADERDIEGLFERFKEIIEKQIDTASDFAKKTLADRLSFIIKGAPSARPEWKAEGFIYARIFDIEPSGLDTARLIHDLIDGDLVTTLDRLPSRQLQTLLTILIENDREAVIGTLSEVIPVVSHPVLNEVMSALISNGAEEAVREIMTAAVARRTASAPMLLWCQRSTDYIEKWNLISRGDLAFRIQEVLEVNSAGAMLRAQNQLRERFQQEDWLHDVMGAMTEQQRRDFMRRIHEGHGWDALDRKSVVAKVLRKFPELQDIILPTTSAAPRKEIPMTSTRSYTERQKQLERIMTVDIPENSKEIEVARSYGDLRENAEFKYAKERQGLLMAQGAQLAEDLEKVKPTDFADMPIDVVGAGCGVELAYETGTTETYYILGVWDQDETLSVISSETGLAKALKGHAVGDKVEIPAGECEIRTILPLPEGIKSWIAG
;
A
#
# COMPACT_ATOMS: atom_id res chain seq x y z
N MET A 1 11.46 -31.25 10.28
CA MET A 1 12.15 -32.50 10.66
C MET A 1 11.63 -33.63 9.78
N ASP A 2 12.52 -34.37 9.12
CA ASP A 2 12.14 -35.57 8.34
C ASP A 2 11.92 -36.75 9.31
N LEU A 3 10.66 -37.06 9.60
CA LEU A 3 10.29 -38.10 10.57
C LEU A 3 10.75 -39.50 10.16
N ASP A 4 11.01 -39.75 8.87
CA ASP A 4 11.47 -41.06 8.40
C ASP A 4 12.93 -41.33 8.78
N SER A 5 13.69 -40.28 9.08
CA SER A 5 15.08 -40.36 9.57
C SER A 5 15.20 -40.51 11.10
N VAL A 6 14.11 -40.27 11.84
CA VAL A 6 14.06 -40.34 13.30
C VAL A 6 13.54 -41.72 13.70
N ASN A 7 14.41 -42.55 14.28
CA ASN A 7 14.07 -43.90 14.75
C ASN A 7 14.69 -44.21 16.13
N GLU A 8 14.42 -45.40 16.70
CA GLU A 8 14.93 -45.79 18.03
C GLU A 8 16.46 -45.66 18.15
N GLU A 9 17.21 -46.05 17.10
CA GLU A 9 18.67 -45.95 17.08
C GLU A 9 19.16 -44.51 17.06
N TRP A 10 18.48 -43.64 16.30
CA TRP A 10 18.78 -42.21 16.25
C TRP A 10 18.56 -41.57 17.62
N ILE A 11 17.40 -41.83 18.26
CA ILE A 11 17.07 -41.29 19.59
C ILE A 11 18.09 -41.75 20.63
N ALA A 12 18.39 -43.05 20.66
CA ALA A 12 19.37 -43.60 21.61
C ALA A 12 20.82 -43.16 21.30
N GLY A 13 21.12 -42.78 20.06
CA GLY A 13 22.41 -42.24 19.63
C GLY A 13 22.68 -40.82 20.14
N LEU A 14 21.64 -40.06 20.51
CA LEU A 14 21.80 -38.71 21.07
C LEU A 14 22.57 -38.70 22.39
N ALA A 15 22.62 -39.82 23.12
CA ALA A 15 23.42 -39.96 24.33
C ALA A 15 24.91 -39.66 24.10
N ASP A 16 25.41 -39.95 22.90
CA ASP A 16 26.81 -39.80 22.51
C ASP A 16 27.17 -38.35 22.11
N ASN A 17 26.17 -37.48 21.93
CA ASN A 17 26.38 -36.08 21.61
C ASN A 17 26.88 -35.30 22.82
N ALA A 18 27.86 -34.41 22.61
CA ALA A 18 28.41 -33.55 23.67
C ALA A 18 27.33 -32.69 24.36
N GLU A 19 26.39 -32.16 23.58
CA GLU A 19 25.19 -31.44 24.05
C GLU A 19 23.94 -32.06 23.41
N ILE A 20 22.85 -32.11 24.17
CA ILE A 20 21.56 -32.61 23.70
C ILE A 20 20.60 -31.43 23.77
N ASP A 21 20.02 -31.05 22.64
CA ASP A 21 18.90 -30.12 22.61
C ASP A 21 17.63 -30.89 23.04
N THR A 22 17.29 -30.78 24.33
CA THR A 22 16.16 -31.50 24.92
C THR A 22 14.81 -30.99 24.39
N GLU A 23 14.74 -29.75 23.92
CA GLU A 23 13.54 -29.16 23.34
C GLU A 23 13.26 -29.77 21.97
N GLU A 24 14.27 -29.81 21.10
CA GLU A 24 14.19 -30.47 19.78
C GLU A 24 13.91 -31.97 19.92
N LEU A 25 14.52 -32.64 20.91
CA LEU A 25 14.24 -34.03 21.24
C LEU A 25 12.77 -34.25 21.63
N ILE A 26 12.22 -33.44 22.54
CA ILE A 26 10.83 -33.56 22.99
C ILE A 26 9.86 -33.27 21.83
N GLU A 27 10.16 -32.28 20.99
CA GLU A 27 9.40 -32.02 19.76
C GLU A 27 9.42 -33.22 18.82
N ALA A 28 10.58 -33.84 18.63
CA ALA A 28 10.72 -35.03 17.80
C ALA A 28 9.92 -36.22 18.34
N LEU A 29 9.98 -36.46 19.65
CA LEU A 29 9.22 -37.52 20.32
C LEU A 29 7.71 -37.28 20.22
N ASN A 30 7.25 -36.05 20.44
CA ASN A 30 5.83 -35.68 20.30
C ASN A 30 5.36 -35.82 18.84
N ALA A 31 6.20 -35.47 17.86
CA ALA A 31 5.89 -35.64 16.45
C ALA A 31 5.78 -37.12 16.04
N LEU A 32 6.62 -38.01 16.59
CA LEU A 32 6.48 -39.45 16.41
C LEU A 32 5.19 -39.99 17.03
N VAL A 33 4.82 -39.54 18.24
CA VAL A 33 3.55 -39.91 18.87
C VAL A 33 2.36 -39.47 18.01
N ALA A 34 2.40 -38.24 17.50
CA ALA A 34 1.36 -37.70 16.61
C ALA A 34 1.26 -38.45 15.27
N ALA A 35 2.36 -39.05 14.80
CA ALA A 35 2.43 -39.88 13.61
C ALA A 35 2.10 -41.37 13.87
N GLU A 36 1.45 -41.70 15.00
CA GLU A 36 1.10 -43.07 15.42
C GLU A 36 2.31 -43.99 15.67
N ARG A 37 3.53 -43.44 15.78
CA ARG A 37 4.79 -44.16 16.07
C ARG A 37 5.19 -44.05 17.56
N GLY A 38 4.20 -44.00 18.46
CA GLY A 38 4.45 -43.77 19.89
C GLY A 38 5.27 -44.87 20.59
N MET A 39 5.15 -46.13 20.18
CA MET A 39 5.95 -47.23 20.77
C MET A 39 7.44 -47.08 20.46
N GLU A 40 7.75 -46.59 19.27
CA GLU A 40 9.12 -46.31 18.83
C GLU A 40 9.74 -45.14 19.60
N ALA A 41 8.96 -44.06 19.78
CA ALA A 41 9.35 -42.92 20.60
C ALA A 41 9.62 -43.34 22.06
N GLU A 42 8.75 -44.17 22.64
CA GLU A 42 8.90 -44.68 24.01
C GLU A 42 10.15 -45.55 24.19
N ASN A 43 10.38 -46.52 23.30
CA ASN A 43 11.55 -47.39 23.37
C ASN A 43 12.85 -46.60 23.19
N GLY A 44 12.88 -45.67 22.22
CA GLY A 44 14.01 -44.78 22.00
C GLY A 44 14.30 -43.89 23.20
N ALA A 45 13.27 -43.24 23.77
CA ALA A 45 13.41 -42.40 24.95
C ALA A 45 13.84 -43.19 26.20
N GLN A 46 13.32 -44.41 26.39
CA GLN A 46 13.74 -45.30 27.49
C GLN A 46 15.23 -45.69 27.36
N ALA A 47 15.66 -46.09 26.17
CA ALA A 47 17.06 -46.43 25.90
C ALA A 47 17.99 -45.21 26.08
N LEU A 48 17.55 -44.03 25.64
CA LEU A 48 18.27 -42.77 25.84
C LEU A 48 18.39 -42.43 27.32
N TYR A 49 17.29 -42.53 28.09
CA TYR A 49 17.30 -42.29 29.54
C TYR A 49 18.30 -43.19 30.27
N GLU A 50 18.31 -44.49 29.98
CA GLU A 50 19.24 -45.44 30.59
C GLU A 50 20.70 -45.07 30.29
N LYS A 51 21.03 -44.76 29.03
CA LYS A 51 22.36 -44.30 28.65
C LYS A 51 22.78 -43.00 29.34
N LEU A 52 21.85 -42.03 29.48
CA LEU A 52 22.13 -40.76 30.14
C LEU A 52 22.38 -40.94 31.64
N VAL A 53 21.64 -41.83 32.29
CA VAL A 53 21.85 -42.20 33.70
C VAL A 53 23.22 -42.87 33.88
N ASP A 54 23.58 -43.81 33.00
CA ASP A 54 24.88 -44.49 33.04
C ASP A 54 26.05 -43.52 32.79
N ALA A 55 25.82 -42.50 31.95
CA ALA A 55 26.76 -41.42 31.68
C ALA A 55 26.76 -40.29 32.74
N ASP A 56 25.97 -40.42 33.82
CA ASP A 56 25.82 -39.41 34.89
C ASP A 56 25.35 -38.03 34.37
N ARG A 57 24.64 -38.00 33.22
CA ARG A 57 24.08 -36.79 32.59
C ARG A 57 22.68 -36.51 33.14
N VAL A 58 22.64 -35.97 34.35
CA VAL A 58 21.42 -35.86 35.16
C VAL A 58 20.36 -34.91 34.57
N ASP A 59 20.75 -33.75 34.02
CA ASP A 59 19.78 -32.77 33.52
C ASP A 59 19.03 -33.26 32.25
N PRO A 60 19.70 -33.75 31.19
CA PRO A 60 19.01 -34.34 30.06
C PRO A 60 18.21 -35.60 30.45
N ALA A 61 18.71 -36.41 31.39
CA ALA A 61 17.99 -37.58 31.89
C ALA A 61 16.68 -37.19 32.58
N LEU A 62 16.65 -36.07 33.32
CA LEU A 62 15.46 -35.57 33.98
C LEU A 62 14.37 -35.17 32.98
N GLU A 63 14.74 -34.48 31.90
CA GLU A 63 13.80 -34.06 30.84
C GLU A 63 13.19 -35.25 30.10
N VAL A 64 14.02 -36.24 29.74
CA VAL A 64 13.54 -37.47 29.10
C VAL A 64 12.65 -38.27 30.05
N LEU A 65 13.00 -38.32 31.33
CA LEU A 65 12.18 -38.97 32.36
C LEU A 65 10.84 -38.26 32.57
N ALA A 66 10.82 -36.92 32.50
CA ALA A 66 9.60 -36.15 32.57
C ALA A 66 8.66 -36.51 31.42
N TRP A 67 9.17 -36.55 30.18
CA TRP A 67 8.39 -36.95 29.01
C TRP A 67 7.82 -38.38 29.14
N LEU A 68 8.67 -39.35 29.52
CA LEU A 68 8.27 -40.76 29.68
C LEU A 68 7.13 -40.97 30.70
N LEU A 69 7.07 -40.14 31.74
CA LEU A 69 6.14 -40.31 32.86
C LEU A 69 4.87 -39.48 32.74
N CYS A 70 4.88 -38.37 31.99
CA CYS A 70 3.76 -37.44 31.91
C CYS A 70 2.51 -38.01 31.22
N GLU A 71 2.64 -39.03 30.36
CA GLU A 71 1.49 -39.57 29.62
C GLU A 71 0.84 -40.82 30.21
N ARG A 72 1.52 -41.61 31.07
CA ARG A 72 1.08 -43.01 31.34
C ARG A 72 1.25 -43.59 32.75
N ARG A 73 1.83 -42.88 33.74
CA ARG A 73 2.02 -43.42 35.12
C ARG A 73 1.50 -42.51 36.22
N GLY A 74 1.26 -43.07 37.42
CA GLY A 74 0.79 -42.33 38.58
C GLY A 74 1.93 -41.59 39.32
N ALA A 75 1.60 -40.53 40.08
CA ALA A 75 2.57 -39.65 40.75
C ALA A 75 3.50 -40.36 41.77
N ALA A 76 3.12 -41.53 42.28
CA ALA A 76 3.94 -42.35 43.18
C ALA A 76 5.07 -43.08 42.45
N ASP A 77 4.84 -43.54 41.21
CA ASP A 77 5.87 -44.17 40.38
C ASP A 77 6.89 -43.13 39.92
N ALA A 78 6.43 -41.91 39.61
CA ALA A 78 7.30 -40.79 39.26
C ALA A 78 8.23 -40.38 40.40
N LYS A 79 7.73 -40.34 41.65
CA LYS A 79 8.56 -40.07 42.83
C LYS A 79 9.73 -41.04 42.93
N THR A 80 9.45 -42.34 42.83
CA THR A 80 10.48 -43.39 42.94
C THR A 80 11.54 -43.28 41.84
N ALA A 81 11.11 -42.99 40.60
CA ALA A 81 12.02 -42.84 39.48
C ALA A 81 12.94 -41.61 39.63
N VAL A 82 12.39 -40.48 40.06
CA VAL A 82 13.15 -39.25 40.33
C VAL A 82 14.11 -39.43 41.51
N GLU A 83 13.67 -40.07 42.61
CA GLU A 83 14.55 -40.39 43.74
C GLU A 83 15.70 -41.32 43.34
N LYS A 84 15.45 -42.27 42.43
CA LYS A 84 16.49 -43.14 41.88
C LYS A 84 17.52 -42.35 41.06
N LEU A 85 17.05 -41.46 40.18
CA LEU A 85 17.90 -40.59 39.36
C LEU A 85 18.82 -39.72 40.24
N PHE A 86 18.29 -39.14 41.31
CA PHE A 86 19.04 -38.29 42.24
C PHE A 86 19.62 -39.03 43.45
N SER A 87 19.72 -40.36 43.42
CA SER A 87 20.20 -41.15 44.57
C SER A 87 21.58 -40.75 45.09
N LYS A 88 22.43 -40.15 44.25
CA LYS A 88 23.75 -39.61 44.60
C LYS A 88 23.70 -38.15 45.10
N ASP A 89 22.65 -37.40 44.81
CA ASP A 89 22.49 -35.99 45.17
C ASP A 89 21.54 -35.81 46.37
N ARG A 90 22.13 -35.79 47.56
CA ARG A 90 21.39 -35.66 48.83
C ARG A 90 20.61 -34.35 48.95
N ASN A 91 21.04 -33.29 48.27
CA ASN A 91 20.41 -31.98 48.35
C ASN A 91 19.18 -31.96 47.45
N THR A 92 19.29 -32.40 46.20
CA THR A 92 18.14 -32.50 45.29
C THR A 92 17.06 -33.46 45.80
N LEU A 93 17.44 -34.55 46.48
CA LEU A 93 16.47 -35.44 47.14
C LEU A 93 15.58 -34.73 48.16
N LYS A 94 16.06 -33.66 48.80
CA LYS A 94 15.26 -32.84 49.74
C LYS A 94 14.26 -31.91 49.05
N MET A 95 14.37 -31.75 47.73
CA MET A 95 13.47 -30.92 46.91
C MET A 95 12.35 -31.75 46.26
N VAL A 96 12.50 -33.08 46.15
CA VAL A 96 11.55 -33.96 45.45
C VAL A 96 10.15 -33.92 46.08
N GLU A 97 10.03 -34.12 47.39
CA GLU A 97 8.74 -34.07 48.07
C GLU A 97 8.12 -32.65 48.09
N PRO A 98 8.87 -31.58 48.40
CA PRO A 98 8.38 -30.20 48.28
C PRO A 98 7.89 -29.80 46.88
N ALA A 99 8.52 -30.33 45.82
CA ALA A 99 8.08 -30.13 44.44
C ALA A 99 6.71 -30.78 44.15
N GLY A 100 6.22 -31.68 45.02
CA GLY A 100 4.88 -32.26 44.98
C GLY A 100 4.83 -33.73 44.57
N PHE A 101 5.98 -34.38 44.35
CA PHE A 101 6.04 -35.81 44.00
C PHE A 101 5.48 -36.68 45.13
N GLY A 102 4.60 -37.63 44.77
CA GLY A 102 3.89 -38.50 45.72
C GLY A 102 2.66 -37.87 46.39
N GLY A 103 2.32 -36.61 46.07
CA GLY A 103 1.10 -35.93 46.51
C GLY A 103 0.00 -35.91 45.45
N SER A 104 -0.88 -34.90 45.52
CA SER A 104 -1.97 -34.64 44.57
C SER A 104 -1.61 -33.68 43.43
N THR A 105 -0.36 -33.21 43.37
CA THR A 105 0.11 -32.27 42.34
C THR A 105 0.27 -32.99 40.99
N PRO A 106 -0.17 -32.41 39.86
CA PRO A 106 0.06 -32.99 38.54
C PRO A 106 1.56 -33.22 38.27
N ILE A 107 1.90 -34.36 37.65
CA ILE A 107 3.29 -34.80 37.44
C ILE A 107 4.09 -33.76 36.65
N THR A 108 3.50 -33.18 35.59
CA THR A 108 4.10 -32.08 34.81
C THR A 108 4.54 -30.93 35.72
N LYS A 109 3.63 -30.47 36.58
CA LYS A 109 3.90 -29.39 37.54
C LYS A 109 4.95 -29.80 38.59
N CYS A 110 5.04 -31.07 38.97
CA CYS A 110 6.08 -31.56 39.87
C CYS A 110 7.48 -31.44 39.24
N PHE A 111 7.64 -31.80 37.96
CA PHE A 111 8.90 -31.65 37.24
C PHE A 111 9.30 -30.18 37.09
N GLU A 112 8.36 -29.30 36.71
CA GLU A 112 8.58 -27.85 36.64
C GLU A 112 9.07 -27.29 37.98
N ARG A 113 8.38 -27.63 39.09
CA ARG A 113 8.75 -27.16 40.44
C ARG A 113 10.10 -27.70 40.89
N LEU A 114 10.45 -28.94 40.54
CA LEU A 114 11.75 -29.52 40.90
C LEU A 114 12.89 -28.85 40.12
N GLN A 115 12.71 -28.62 38.82
CA GLN A 115 13.68 -27.85 38.02
C GLN A 115 13.88 -26.46 38.61
N HIS A 116 12.78 -25.79 38.96
CA HIS A 116 12.83 -24.47 39.59
C HIS A 116 13.65 -24.46 40.87
N LEU A 117 13.36 -25.38 41.80
CA LEU A 117 14.10 -25.47 43.07
C LEU A 117 15.59 -25.74 42.86
N ARG A 118 15.94 -26.56 41.87
CA ARG A 118 17.34 -26.87 41.53
C ARG A 118 18.10 -25.68 40.94
N MET A 119 17.41 -24.69 40.38
CA MET A 119 18.04 -23.47 39.86
C MET A 119 18.41 -22.47 40.96
N LEU A 120 17.86 -22.60 42.17
CA LEU A 120 18.14 -21.70 43.28
C LEU A 120 19.61 -21.81 43.72
N LYS A 121 20.30 -20.67 43.83
CA LYS A 121 21.65 -20.57 44.38
C LYS A 121 21.76 -19.34 45.27
N ASN A 122 22.63 -19.42 46.29
CA ASN A 122 22.95 -18.26 47.12
C ASN A 122 23.55 -17.13 46.27
N GLY A 123 23.13 -15.91 46.55
CA GLY A 123 23.49 -14.70 45.83
C GLY A 123 22.67 -14.42 44.56
N MET A 124 21.74 -15.30 44.18
CA MET A 124 20.89 -15.07 43.01
C MET A 124 19.79 -14.04 43.30
N LEU A 125 19.52 -13.20 42.30
CA LEU A 125 18.37 -12.31 42.30
C LEU A 125 17.10 -13.12 42.01
N CYS A 126 16.05 -12.85 42.75
CA CYS A 126 14.74 -13.42 42.55
C CYS A 126 13.66 -12.34 42.60
N TYR A 127 12.46 -12.69 42.14
CA TYR A 127 11.31 -11.82 42.16
C TYR A 127 10.11 -12.53 42.78
N ASN A 128 9.38 -11.83 43.63
CA ASN A 128 8.10 -12.26 44.17
C ASN A 128 7.03 -11.21 43.82
N GLU A 129 5.84 -11.66 43.41
CA GLU A 129 4.75 -10.76 43.01
C GLU A 129 4.30 -9.79 44.12
N THR A 130 4.40 -10.20 45.38
CA THR A 130 3.95 -9.39 46.54
C THR A 130 5.09 -8.57 47.14
N TRP A 131 6.30 -9.12 47.22
CA TRP A 131 7.42 -8.52 47.93
C TRP A 131 8.51 -7.91 47.03
N GLY A 132 8.37 -8.04 45.71
CA GLY A 132 9.30 -7.45 44.74
C GLY A 132 10.60 -8.24 44.62
N PHE A 133 11.69 -7.53 44.33
CA PHE A 133 13.01 -8.14 44.18
C PHE A 133 13.57 -8.59 45.52
N GLY A 134 14.32 -9.69 45.51
CA GLY A 134 15.08 -10.15 46.68
C GLY A 134 16.30 -10.96 46.29
N ILE A 135 17.24 -11.10 47.21
CA ILE A 135 18.47 -11.87 47.02
C ILE A 135 18.40 -13.12 47.89
N ILE A 136 18.66 -14.29 47.30
CA ILE A 136 18.72 -15.55 48.05
C ILE A 136 19.99 -15.55 48.89
N GLU A 137 19.85 -15.50 50.21
CA GLU A 137 21.00 -15.48 51.11
C GLU A 137 21.46 -16.89 51.45
N ASN A 138 20.50 -17.78 51.73
CA ASN A 138 20.76 -19.14 52.16
C ASN A 138 19.69 -20.12 51.67
N ILE A 139 20.12 -21.36 51.40
CA ILE A 139 19.24 -22.47 51.02
C ILE A 139 19.47 -23.59 52.05
N ASP A 140 18.51 -23.78 52.94
CA ASP A 140 18.55 -24.81 53.97
C ASP A 140 17.85 -26.09 53.50
N PHE A 141 18.65 -27.07 53.07
CA PHE A 141 18.15 -28.39 52.65
C PHE A 141 17.69 -29.29 53.82
N PHE A 142 18.08 -28.97 55.06
CA PHE A 142 17.69 -29.73 56.24
C PHE A 142 16.25 -29.39 56.64
N TYR A 143 15.93 -28.10 56.73
CA TYR A 143 14.58 -27.60 56.99
C TYR A 143 13.73 -27.43 55.73
N GLN A 144 14.33 -27.59 54.54
CA GLN A 144 13.68 -27.44 53.23
C GLN A 144 13.12 -26.02 53.05
N GLN A 145 13.95 -25.02 53.34
CA GLN A 145 13.61 -23.60 53.34
C GLN A 145 14.64 -22.77 52.58
N VAL A 146 14.21 -21.62 52.07
CA VAL A 146 15.07 -20.59 51.47
C VAL A 146 14.92 -19.32 52.28
N GLU A 147 16.05 -18.68 52.57
CA GLU A 147 16.15 -17.37 53.20
C GLU A 147 16.43 -16.33 52.13
N ILE A 148 15.60 -15.29 52.07
CA ILE A 148 15.64 -14.26 51.02
C ILE A 148 15.52 -12.90 51.67
N ASP A 149 16.41 -11.98 51.34
CA ASP A 149 16.28 -10.57 51.69
C ASP A 149 15.55 -9.83 50.56
N PHE A 150 14.27 -9.49 50.80
CA PHE A 150 13.45 -8.74 49.84
C PHE A 150 13.56 -7.24 50.07
N GLU A 151 13.63 -6.44 49.01
CA GLU A 151 13.72 -4.98 49.10
C GLU A 151 12.57 -4.35 49.91
N SER A 152 11.36 -4.90 49.80
CA SER A 152 10.17 -4.34 50.47
C SER A 152 9.85 -4.96 51.83
N LYS A 153 10.33 -6.17 52.10
CA LYS A 153 9.96 -6.96 53.29
C LYS A 153 11.13 -7.23 54.23
N GLY A 154 12.37 -7.11 53.75
CA GLY A 154 13.58 -7.54 54.43
C GLY A 154 13.75 -9.06 54.42
N GLU A 155 14.60 -9.56 55.32
CA GLU A 155 14.86 -10.97 55.55
C GLU A 155 13.57 -11.78 55.77
N HIS A 156 13.39 -12.82 54.96
CA HIS A 156 12.23 -13.68 55.04
C HIS A 156 12.55 -15.14 54.69
N GLU A 157 12.12 -16.05 55.55
CA GLU A 157 12.23 -17.49 55.34
C GLU A 157 10.95 -18.06 54.72
N MET A 158 11.11 -18.94 53.72
CA MET A 158 9.98 -19.66 53.13
C MET A 158 10.31 -21.11 52.79
N ALA A 159 9.32 -22.00 52.91
CA ALA A 159 9.48 -23.41 52.56
C ALA A 159 9.65 -23.61 51.05
N PHE A 160 10.43 -24.63 50.64
CA PHE A 160 10.62 -25.03 49.25
C PHE A 160 9.30 -25.21 48.49
N SER A 161 8.28 -25.76 49.16
CA SER A 161 6.96 -25.96 48.56
C SER A 161 6.31 -24.64 48.14
N TYR A 162 6.45 -23.59 48.93
CA TYR A 162 5.96 -22.26 48.59
C TYR A 162 6.89 -21.55 47.59
N ALA A 163 8.21 -21.63 47.82
CA ALA A 163 9.23 -21.02 46.98
C ALA A 163 9.11 -21.47 45.51
N ALA A 164 8.84 -22.75 45.27
CA ALA A 164 8.72 -23.32 43.93
C ALA A 164 7.58 -22.70 43.08
N ASP A 165 6.55 -22.15 43.72
CA ASP A 165 5.44 -21.48 43.05
C ASP A 165 5.54 -19.94 43.11
N ALA A 166 6.15 -19.39 44.16
CA ALA A 166 6.06 -17.97 44.51
C ALA A 166 7.29 -17.13 44.13
N LEU A 167 8.41 -17.76 43.77
CA LEU A 167 9.63 -17.06 43.36
C LEU A 167 9.82 -17.20 41.87
N GLU A 168 10.24 -16.15 41.17
CA GLU A 168 10.85 -16.24 39.85
C GLU A 168 12.36 -16.02 40.03
N VAL A 169 13.18 -17.01 39.68
CA VAL A 169 14.65 -16.86 39.71
C VAL A 169 15.12 -16.12 38.47
N LEU A 170 15.94 -15.08 38.66
CA LEU A 170 16.37 -14.20 37.57
C LEU A 170 17.86 -14.40 37.29
N ASP A 171 18.19 -14.83 36.06
CA ASP A 171 19.57 -14.75 35.56
C ASP A 171 19.95 -13.31 35.17
N GLU A 172 21.22 -13.06 34.84
CA GLU A 172 21.72 -11.71 34.52
C GLU A 172 21.06 -11.11 33.26
N ASP A 173 20.62 -11.96 32.33
CA ASP A 173 20.02 -11.58 31.05
C ASP A 173 18.49 -11.50 31.11
N HIS A 174 17.90 -11.86 32.26
CA HIS A 174 16.46 -11.89 32.44
C HIS A 174 15.88 -10.47 32.43
N ILE A 175 14.73 -10.26 31.78
CA ILE A 175 14.14 -8.93 31.59
C ILE A 175 13.92 -8.16 32.90
N LEU A 176 13.51 -8.87 33.97
CA LEU A 176 13.37 -8.29 35.31
C LEU A 176 14.72 -8.00 35.99
N ALA A 177 15.76 -8.79 35.74
CA ALA A 177 17.11 -8.49 36.23
C ALA A 177 17.68 -7.26 35.54
N ILE A 178 17.48 -7.11 34.22
CA ILE A 178 17.85 -5.91 33.47
C ILE A 178 17.09 -4.69 34.00
N LYS A 179 15.79 -4.83 34.32
CA LYS A 179 15.00 -3.76 34.94
C LYS A 179 15.59 -3.32 36.27
N HIS A 180 15.98 -4.26 37.12
CA HIS A 180 16.55 -3.97 38.44
C HIS A 180 17.96 -3.37 38.34
N ASN A 181 18.84 -4.00 37.57
CA ASN A 181 20.26 -3.66 37.50
C ASN A 181 20.54 -2.45 36.59
N ASN A 182 19.75 -2.25 35.52
CA ASN A 182 19.98 -1.18 34.54
C ASN A 182 18.66 -0.58 33.99
N PRO A 183 17.87 0.11 34.84
CA PRO A 183 16.55 0.63 34.44
C PRO A 183 16.61 1.67 33.31
N ALA A 184 17.69 2.46 33.24
CA ALA A 184 17.86 3.48 32.20
C ALA A 184 18.04 2.87 30.81
N GLU A 185 18.77 1.76 30.71
CA GLU A 185 18.98 1.05 29.44
C GLU A 185 17.69 0.37 28.97
N LEU A 186 16.94 -0.25 29.89
CA LEU A 186 15.63 -0.81 29.57
C LEU A 186 14.67 0.25 29.00
N GLU A 187 14.63 1.45 29.59
CA GLU A 187 13.79 2.55 29.08
C GLU A 187 14.24 3.01 27.68
N ARG A 188 15.55 3.00 27.40
CA ARG A 188 16.10 3.28 26.08
C ARG A 188 15.64 2.23 25.06
N MET A 189 15.70 0.95 25.41
CA MET A 189 15.30 -0.16 24.55
C MET A 189 13.80 -0.12 24.25
N LEU A 190 12.95 0.11 25.25
CA LEU A 190 11.50 0.26 25.05
C LEU A 190 11.13 1.36 24.03
N LYS A 191 11.95 2.42 23.93
CA LYS A 191 11.72 3.54 23.00
C LYS A 191 12.37 3.35 21.63
N LYS A 192 13.59 2.82 21.58
CA LYS A 192 14.42 2.80 20.35
C LYS A 192 14.51 1.43 19.69
N ASP A 193 14.38 0.34 20.44
CA ASP A 193 14.47 -1.03 19.94
C ASP A 193 13.48 -1.96 20.67
N PRO A 194 12.17 -1.83 20.38
CA PRO A 194 11.16 -2.63 21.04
C PRO A 194 11.24 -4.12 20.64
N ALA A 195 11.90 -4.47 19.53
CA ALA A 195 12.10 -5.85 19.11
C ALA A 195 13.07 -6.60 20.03
N GLU A 196 14.15 -5.95 20.47
CA GLU A 196 15.09 -6.56 21.40
C GLU A 196 14.45 -6.85 22.77
N VAL A 197 13.56 -5.98 23.25
CA VAL A 197 12.81 -6.24 24.49
C VAL A 197 11.97 -7.51 24.37
N VAL A 198 11.32 -7.74 23.23
CA VAL A 198 10.57 -8.98 22.98
C VAL A 198 11.51 -10.19 22.94
N ARG A 199 12.66 -10.10 22.27
CA ARG A 199 13.66 -11.20 22.25
C ARG A 199 14.15 -11.56 23.64
N ILE A 200 14.51 -10.56 24.45
CA ILE A 200 14.92 -10.77 25.84
C ILE A 200 13.79 -11.44 26.63
N THR A 201 12.56 -10.96 26.47
CA THR A 201 11.40 -11.53 27.18
C THR A 201 11.14 -12.99 26.79
N LEU A 202 11.29 -13.33 25.51
CA LEU A 202 11.20 -14.71 25.03
C LEU A 202 12.36 -15.57 25.53
N ARG A 203 13.58 -15.03 25.66
CA ARG A 203 14.69 -15.73 26.33
C ARG A 203 14.43 -15.96 27.81
N SER A 204 13.84 -14.97 28.49
CA SER A 204 13.54 -15.01 29.93
C SER A 204 12.46 -16.02 30.30
N TYR A 205 11.42 -16.13 29.48
CA TYR A 205 10.19 -16.86 29.83
C TYR A 205 9.80 -17.95 28.83
N GLY A 206 10.60 -18.16 27.78
CA GLY A 206 10.32 -19.10 26.70
C GLY A 206 9.33 -18.58 25.66
N ASN A 207 9.07 -19.44 24.66
CA ASN A 207 8.15 -19.18 23.57
C ASN A 207 6.72 -19.02 24.10
N MET A 208 6.04 -17.93 23.72
CA MET A 208 4.73 -17.60 24.30
C MET A 208 3.82 -16.83 23.35
N SER A 209 2.52 -16.87 23.60
CA SER A 209 1.55 -16.07 22.84
C SER A 209 1.70 -14.57 23.11
N VAL A 210 1.19 -13.75 22.18
CA VAL A 210 1.16 -12.28 22.34
C VAL A 210 0.40 -11.86 23.60
N THR A 211 -0.62 -12.62 23.99
CA THR A 211 -1.39 -12.35 25.21
C THR A 211 -0.54 -12.56 26.46
N ARG A 212 0.18 -13.68 26.54
CA ARG A 212 1.08 -13.97 27.67
C ARG A 212 2.27 -13.02 27.73
N LEU A 213 2.79 -12.60 26.56
CA LEU A 213 3.82 -11.57 26.47
C LEU A 213 3.35 -10.24 27.06
N MET A 214 2.12 -9.84 26.76
CA MET A 214 1.50 -8.64 27.31
C MET A 214 1.38 -8.72 28.84
N GLU A 215 0.93 -9.86 29.38
CA GLU A 215 0.81 -10.10 30.83
C GLU A 215 2.15 -10.08 31.55
N LYS A 216 3.23 -10.57 30.93
CA LYS A 216 4.58 -10.54 31.54
C LYS A 216 5.22 -9.15 31.50
N LEU A 217 4.92 -8.36 30.47
CA LEU A 217 5.47 -7.01 30.33
C LEU A 217 4.67 -5.96 31.11
N ILE A 218 3.37 -6.17 31.35
CA ILE A 218 2.48 -5.20 32.01
C ILE A 218 1.99 -5.77 33.35
N PRO A 219 2.07 -5.02 34.48
CA PRO A 219 2.62 -3.66 34.62
C PRO A 219 4.13 -3.64 34.90
N SER A 220 4.76 -4.81 34.99
CA SER A 220 6.09 -4.97 35.57
C SER A 220 7.20 -4.27 34.78
N VAL A 221 7.19 -4.34 33.45
CA VAL A 221 8.24 -3.77 32.59
C VAL A 221 7.79 -2.43 32.00
N MET A 222 6.49 -2.29 31.71
CA MET A 222 5.94 -1.09 31.08
C MET A 222 4.46 -0.84 31.44
N PRO A 223 3.98 0.41 31.32
CA PRO A 223 2.57 0.74 31.58
C PRO A 223 1.66 0.30 30.43
N GLU A 224 0.41 -0.01 30.76
CA GLU A 224 -0.61 -0.49 29.81
C GLU A 224 -0.84 0.47 28.63
N ALA A 225 -0.86 1.78 28.90
CA ALA A 225 -1.05 2.81 27.88
C ALA A 225 0.03 2.80 26.78
N GLY A 226 1.23 2.28 27.06
CA GLY A 226 2.34 2.20 26.11
C GLY A 226 2.31 0.96 25.20
N TRP A 227 1.49 -0.05 25.53
CA TRP A 227 1.54 -1.36 24.89
C TRP A 227 1.30 -1.32 23.38
N LYS A 228 0.23 -0.65 22.93
CA LYS A 228 -0.16 -0.66 21.51
C LYS A 228 0.95 -0.13 20.60
N LYS A 229 1.57 0.98 20.98
CA LYS A 229 2.68 1.61 20.23
C LYS A 229 3.93 0.74 20.25
N PHE A 230 4.25 0.16 21.40
CA PHE A 230 5.38 -0.76 21.55
C PHE A 230 5.22 -2.01 20.68
N TRP A 231 4.07 -2.67 20.77
CA TRP A 231 3.81 -3.91 20.05
C TRP A 231 3.77 -3.71 18.53
N GLU A 232 3.17 -2.61 18.05
CA GLU A 232 3.19 -2.28 16.62
C GLU A 232 4.62 -2.07 16.10
N GLY A 233 5.47 -1.39 16.89
CA GLY A 233 6.90 -1.20 16.57
C GLY A 233 7.69 -2.51 16.59
N ALA A 234 7.55 -3.29 17.65
CA ALA A 234 8.22 -4.60 17.80
C ALA A 234 7.79 -5.56 16.70
N ARG A 235 6.48 -5.73 16.46
CA ARG A 235 5.95 -6.64 15.45
C ARG A 235 6.42 -6.28 14.05
N ARG A 236 6.51 -4.99 13.71
CA ARG A 236 7.00 -4.55 12.40
C ARG A 236 8.46 -4.92 12.19
N ALA A 237 9.30 -4.76 13.22
CA ALA A 237 10.71 -5.12 13.15
C ALA A 237 10.92 -6.64 13.15
N LEU A 238 10.19 -7.37 13.99
CA LEU A 238 10.30 -8.81 14.14
C LEU A 238 9.72 -9.59 12.95
N LYS A 239 8.75 -9.03 12.20
CA LYS A 239 8.18 -9.71 11.02
C LYS A 239 9.23 -10.07 9.96
N ASN A 240 10.31 -9.30 9.90
CA ASN A 240 11.40 -9.48 8.93
C ASN A 240 12.67 -10.06 9.59
N ASP A 241 12.58 -10.46 10.85
CA ASP A 241 13.69 -10.99 11.65
C ASP A 241 13.69 -12.52 11.56
N ALA A 242 14.80 -13.10 11.12
CA ALA A 242 14.95 -14.54 10.98
C ALA A 242 15.07 -15.27 12.33
N SER A 243 15.35 -14.55 13.42
CA SER A 243 15.45 -15.14 14.76
C SER A 243 14.09 -15.36 15.42
N VAL A 244 13.00 -14.76 14.92
CA VAL A 244 11.69 -14.80 15.56
C VAL A 244 10.57 -15.12 14.57
N GLU A 245 9.85 -16.20 14.82
CA GLU A 245 8.64 -16.53 14.07
C GLU A 245 7.41 -15.90 14.75
N ILE A 246 6.70 -15.04 14.02
CA ILE A 246 5.43 -14.46 14.50
C ILE A 246 4.26 -15.26 13.90
N PRO A 247 3.43 -15.90 14.75
CA PRO A 247 2.32 -16.70 14.26
C PRO A 247 1.22 -15.85 13.60
N LYS A 248 0.49 -16.47 12.68
CA LYS A 248 -0.69 -15.85 12.03
C LYS A 248 -1.85 -15.65 13.01
N LYS A 249 -2.03 -16.57 13.97
CA LYS A 249 -3.04 -16.47 15.03
C LYS A 249 -2.40 -15.94 16.31
N ARG A 250 -3.13 -15.08 17.02
CA ARG A 250 -2.66 -14.46 18.28
C ARG A 250 -2.57 -15.46 19.44
N SER A 251 -3.29 -16.57 19.36
CA SER A 251 -3.29 -17.66 20.35
C SER A 251 -2.01 -18.48 20.33
N ASP A 252 -1.33 -18.53 19.20
CA ASP A 252 -0.18 -19.40 18.99
C ASP A 252 1.08 -18.69 19.51
N ASN A 253 2.14 -19.45 19.77
CA ASN A 253 3.36 -18.92 20.38
C ASN A 253 4.20 -18.15 19.37
N ILE A 254 4.79 -17.04 19.83
CA ILE A 254 5.93 -16.41 19.18
C ILE A 254 7.14 -17.29 19.49
N THR A 255 7.83 -17.75 18.46
CA THR A 255 8.96 -18.68 18.58
C THR A 255 10.26 -17.92 18.41
N LEU A 256 11.17 -18.01 19.37
CA LEU A 256 12.54 -17.53 19.24
C LEU A 256 13.44 -18.72 18.88
N HIS A 257 14.09 -18.66 17.72
CA HIS A 257 15.00 -19.71 17.28
C HIS A 257 16.40 -19.50 17.91
N LYS A 258 16.95 -20.53 18.57
CA LYS A 258 18.28 -20.48 19.23
C LYS A 258 19.44 -20.31 18.25
N LYS A 259 19.29 -20.75 16.99
CA LYS A 259 20.26 -20.50 15.92
C LYS A 259 19.87 -19.22 15.18
N ARG A 260 20.79 -18.23 15.13
CA ARG A 260 20.80 -17.29 13.99
C ARG A 260 20.78 -18.17 12.74
N LEU A 261 19.75 -18.08 11.90
CA LEU A 261 19.82 -18.66 10.56
C LEU A 261 21.08 -18.07 9.92
N ALA A 262 22.12 -18.89 9.82
CA ALA A 262 23.20 -18.61 8.90
C ALA A 262 22.54 -18.63 7.52
N TYR A 263 22.90 -17.67 6.68
CA TYR A 263 22.46 -17.68 5.29
C TYR A 263 23.27 -18.72 4.53
N ASP A 264 23.07 -19.98 4.90
CA ASP A 264 23.75 -21.16 4.41
C ASP A 264 22.79 -22.02 3.57
N ASP A 265 23.22 -23.22 3.23
CA ASP A 265 22.47 -24.11 2.35
C ASP A 265 21.10 -24.52 2.92
N ASP A 266 20.90 -24.50 4.25
CA ASP A 266 19.60 -24.78 4.87
C ASP A 266 18.60 -23.65 4.57
N TRP A 267 19.06 -22.40 4.57
CA TRP A 267 18.22 -21.27 4.14
C TRP A 267 17.87 -21.38 2.65
N PHE A 268 18.83 -21.76 1.81
CA PHE A 268 18.56 -22.00 0.39
C PHE A 268 17.62 -23.18 0.16
N ALA A 269 17.57 -24.19 1.04
CA ALA A 269 16.59 -25.27 0.95
C ALA A 269 15.15 -24.74 1.12
N LEU A 270 14.93 -23.76 1.99
CA LEU A 270 13.65 -23.07 2.12
C LEU A 270 13.29 -22.30 0.84
N VAL A 271 14.27 -21.64 0.21
CA VAL A 271 14.08 -20.99 -1.10
C VAL A 271 13.75 -22.01 -2.19
N ALA A 272 14.34 -23.20 -2.13
CA ALA A 272 14.06 -24.30 -3.03
C ALA A 272 12.65 -24.89 -2.82
N ASP A 273 12.03 -24.75 -1.66
CA ASP A 273 10.67 -25.26 -1.44
C ASP A 273 9.58 -24.22 -1.72
N GLU A 274 9.93 -22.94 -1.79
CA GLU A 274 8.99 -21.86 -2.10
C GLU A 274 8.34 -22.05 -3.49
N ARG A 275 7.00 -22.01 -3.51
CA ARG A 275 6.16 -22.21 -4.70
C ARG A 275 5.47 -20.94 -5.14
N ASP A 276 5.37 -19.94 -4.28
CA ASP A 276 4.82 -18.64 -4.62
C ASP A 276 5.88 -17.76 -5.29
N ILE A 277 5.56 -17.21 -6.45
CA ILE A 277 6.48 -16.34 -7.21
C ILE A 277 6.71 -15.02 -6.47
N GLU A 278 5.67 -14.45 -5.84
CA GLU A 278 5.83 -13.23 -5.04
C GLU A 278 6.75 -13.49 -3.83
N GLY A 279 6.54 -14.62 -3.13
CA GLY A 279 7.45 -15.11 -2.10
C GLY A 279 8.91 -15.23 -2.56
N LEU A 280 9.15 -15.79 -3.75
CA LEU A 280 10.50 -15.89 -4.32
C LEU A 280 11.13 -14.52 -4.59
N PHE A 281 10.37 -13.54 -5.10
CA PHE A 281 10.90 -12.19 -5.29
C PHE A 281 11.28 -11.52 -3.96
N GLU A 282 10.51 -11.73 -2.89
CA GLU A 282 10.88 -11.24 -1.55
C GLU A 282 12.17 -11.90 -1.04
N ARG A 283 12.37 -13.20 -1.28
CA ARG A 283 13.63 -13.88 -0.95
C ARG A 283 14.81 -13.35 -1.76
N PHE A 284 14.60 -13.06 -3.05
CA PHE A 284 15.64 -12.47 -3.88
C PHE A 284 16.01 -11.05 -3.46
N LYS A 285 15.04 -10.25 -3.05
CA LYS A 285 15.31 -8.94 -2.41
C LYS A 285 16.09 -9.12 -1.11
N GLU A 286 15.72 -10.09 -0.28
CA GLU A 286 16.42 -10.41 0.97
C GLU A 286 17.90 -10.74 0.72
N ILE A 287 18.22 -11.50 -0.33
CA ILE A 287 19.61 -11.78 -0.76
C ILE A 287 20.38 -10.48 -1.05
N ILE A 288 19.79 -9.56 -1.81
CA ILE A 288 20.43 -8.30 -2.19
C ILE A 288 20.60 -7.37 -0.99
N GLU A 289 19.53 -7.19 -0.19
CA GLU A 289 19.50 -6.26 0.94
C GLU A 289 20.46 -6.68 2.05
N LYS A 290 20.57 -7.99 2.31
CA LYS A 290 21.42 -8.54 3.37
C LYS A 290 22.79 -9.00 2.87
N GLN A 291 23.09 -8.82 1.58
CA GLN A 291 24.33 -9.25 0.94
C GLN A 291 24.64 -10.73 1.24
N ILE A 292 23.63 -11.58 1.09
CA ILE A 292 23.75 -13.02 1.32
C ILE A 292 24.75 -13.60 0.30
N ASP A 293 25.65 -14.45 0.77
CA ASP A 293 26.59 -15.15 -0.10
C ASP A 293 25.86 -16.20 -0.94
N THR A 294 25.91 -16.03 -2.27
CA THR A 294 25.33 -16.96 -3.25
C THR A 294 26.42 -17.79 -3.94
N ALA A 295 27.63 -17.85 -3.40
CA ALA A 295 28.76 -18.52 -4.04
C ALA A 295 28.70 -20.06 -3.96
N SER A 296 27.97 -20.63 -2.99
CA SER A 296 27.87 -22.08 -2.82
C SER A 296 27.22 -22.76 -4.04
N ASP A 297 27.68 -23.98 -4.37
CA ASP A 297 27.14 -24.71 -5.53
C ASP A 297 25.65 -25.04 -5.34
N PHE A 298 25.22 -25.28 -4.09
CA PHE A 298 23.83 -25.52 -3.76
C PHE A 298 22.98 -24.25 -3.91
N ALA A 299 23.47 -23.09 -3.45
CA ALA A 299 22.81 -21.81 -3.64
C ALA A 299 22.65 -21.48 -5.13
N LYS A 300 23.73 -21.62 -5.92
CA LYS A 300 23.71 -21.39 -7.37
C LYS A 300 22.69 -22.26 -8.07
N LYS A 301 22.69 -23.56 -7.79
CA LYS A 301 21.73 -24.50 -8.38
C LYS A 301 20.29 -24.17 -8.01
N THR A 302 20.05 -23.89 -6.72
CA THR A 302 18.73 -23.52 -6.22
C THR A 302 18.21 -22.27 -6.91
N LEU A 303 19.03 -21.23 -7.01
CA LEU A 303 18.68 -19.98 -7.68
C LEU A 303 18.44 -20.20 -9.17
N ALA A 304 19.30 -20.98 -9.86
CA ALA A 304 19.11 -21.30 -11.28
C ALA A 304 17.77 -22.02 -11.54
N ASP A 305 17.39 -22.96 -10.68
CA ASP A 305 16.13 -23.71 -10.79
C ASP A 305 14.92 -22.81 -10.46
N ARG A 306 15.02 -21.96 -9.43
CA ARG A 306 13.95 -21.00 -9.08
C ARG A 306 13.77 -19.91 -10.11
N LEU A 307 14.84 -19.38 -10.69
CA LEU A 307 14.78 -18.42 -11.79
C LEU A 307 14.09 -19.05 -13.01
N SER A 308 14.40 -20.30 -13.33
CA SER A 308 13.71 -21.05 -14.38
C SER A 308 12.23 -21.25 -14.09
N PHE A 309 11.87 -21.51 -12.84
CA PHE A 309 10.47 -21.62 -12.40
C PHE A 309 9.71 -20.29 -12.62
N ILE A 310 10.29 -19.15 -12.25
CA ILE A 310 9.69 -17.83 -12.44
C ILE A 310 9.53 -17.52 -13.94
N ILE A 311 10.57 -17.70 -14.74
CA ILE A 311 10.57 -17.34 -16.17
C ILE A 311 9.56 -18.19 -16.96
N LYS A 312 9.38 -19.47 -16.60
CA LYS A 312 8.36 -20.36 -17.21
C LYS A 312 6.95 -20.14 -16.64
N GLY A 313 6.85 -19.82 -15.36
CA GLY A 313 5.59 -19.76 -14.60
C GLY A 313 4.93 -18.38 -14.58
N ALA A 314 5.57 -17.34 -15.11
CA ALA A 314 5.02 -15.99 -15.15
C ALA A 314 3.64 -15.97 -15.86
N PRO A 315 2.57 -15.53 -15.19
CA PRO A 315 1.25 -15.50 -15.79
C PRO A 315 1.15 -14.38 -16.82
N SER A 316 0.33 -14.57 -17.85
CA SER A 316 0.12 -13.57 -18.91
C SER A 316 -0.39 -12.21 -18.40
N ALA A 317 -1.06 -12.19 -17.25
CA ALA A 317 -1.50 -10.96 -16.58
C ALA A 317 -0.36 -10.16 -15.92
N ARG A 318 0.81 -10.78 -15.70
CA ARG A 318 2.01 -10.22 -15.06
C ARG A 318 3.25 -10.42 -15.94
N PRO A 319 3.30 -9.84 -17.15
CA PRO A 319 4.45 -10.00 -18.04
C PRO A 319 5.76 -9.48 -17.41
N GLU A 320 5.66 -8.54 -16.45
CA GLU A 320 6.81 -8.02 -15.70
C GLU A 320 7.59 -9.10 -14.93
N TRP A 321 6.95 -10.17 -14.47
CA TRP A 321 7.61 -11.22 -13.68
C TRP A 321 8.64 -12.00 -14.49
N LYS A 322 8.36 -12.24 -15.78
CA LYS A 322 9.33 -12.89 -16.68
C LYS A 322 10.57 -12.02 -16.83
N ALA A 323 10.37 -10.70 -16.98
CA ALA A 323 11.44 -9.73 -17.07
C ALA A 323 12.25 -9.64 -15.76
N GLU A 324 11.58 -9.59 -14.60
CA GLU A 324 12.25 -9.63 -13.29
C GLU A 324 13.09 -10.88 -13.12
N GLY A 325 12.63 -12.05 -13.58
CA GLY A 325 13.43 -13.28 -13.60
C GLY A 325 14.77 -13.11 -14.31
N PHE A 326 14.78 -12.52 -15.52
CA PHE A 326 16.03 -12.24 -16.23
C PHE A 326 16.90 -11.18 -15.54
N ILE A 327 16.28 -10.18 -14.91
CA ILE A 327 16.99 -9.15 -14.15
C ILE A 327 17.70 -9.78 -12.94
N TYR A 328 17.02 -10.61 -12.16
CA TYR A 328 17.65 -11.31 -11.02
C TYR A 328 18.71 -12.30 -11.48
N ALA A 329 18.52 -12.99 -12.61
CA ALA A 329 19.56 -13.83 -13.21
C ALA A 329 20.85 -13.04 -13.49
N ARG A 330 20.73 -11.83 -14.05
CA ARG A 330 21.88 -10.93 -14.26
C ARG A 330 22.47 -10.39 -12.95
N ILE A 331 21.63 -10.04 -11.97
CA ILE A 331 22.09 -9.49 -10.68
C ILE A 331 22.88 -10.54 -9.88
N PHE A 332 22.42 -11.78 -9.88
CA PHE A 332 23.09 -12.88 -9.17
C PHE A 332 24.23 -13.52 -9.96
N ASP A 333 24.39 -13.15 -11.24
CA ASP A 333 25.33 -13.78 -12.17
C ASP A 333 25.09 -15.30 -12.30
N ILE A 334 23.82 -15.69 -12.45
CA ILE A 334 23.36 -17.09 -12.50
C ILE A 334 22.53 -17.32 -13.75
N GLU A 335 22.93 -18.31 -14.55
CA GLU A 335 22.16 -18.75 -15.71
C GLU A 335 20.97 -19.65 -15.29
N PRO A 336 19.74 -19.36 -15.75
CA PRO A 336 18.58 -20.21 -15.48
C PRO A 336 18.73 -21.63 -16.06
N SER A 337 18.44 -22.65 -15.24
CA SER A 337 18.57 -24.07 -15.63
C SER A 337 17.62 -24.48 -16.76
N GLY A 338 18.18 -25.02 -17.86
CA GLY A 338 17.41 -25.73 -18.89
C GLY A 338 16.42 -24.85 -19.68
N LEU A 339 16.77 -23.58 -19.90
CA LEU A 339 16.02 -22.63 -20.71
C LEU A 339 16.81 -22.21 -21.95
N ASP A 340 16.08 -22.04 -23.06
CA ASP A 340 16.58 -21.28 -24.20
C ASP A 340 16.35 -19.79 -23.92
N THR A 341 17.33 -19.18 -23.25
CA THR A 341 17.26 -17.79 -22.79
C THR A 341 17.14 -16.81 -23.96
N ALA A 342 17.87 -17.05 -25.06
CA ALA A 342 17.82 -16.21 -26.26
C ALA A 342 16.40 -16.18 -26.85
N ARG A 343 15.78 -17.34 -27.04
CA ARG A 343 14.40 -17.41 -27.54
C ARG A 343 13.41 -16.71 -26.60
N LEU A 344 13.53 -16.92 -25.30
CA LEU A 344 12.60 -16.34 -24.32
C LEU A 344 12.76 -14.82 -24.17
N ILE A 345 13.96 -14.29 -24.42
CA ILE A 345 14.23 -12.86 -24.52
C ILE A 345 13.59 -12.31 -25.80
N HIS A 346 13.72 -12.99 -26.93
CA HIS A 346 13.04 -12.60 -28.17
C HIS A 346 11.51 -12.58 -27.99
N ASP A 347 10.93 -13.58 -27.32
CA ASP A 347 9.50 -13.60 -26.97
C ASP A 347 9.09 -12.41 -26.07
N LEU A 348 10.02 -11.88 -25.27
CA LEU A 348 9.78 -10.70 -24.42
C LEU A 348 9.84 -9.40 -25.24
N ILE A 349 10.71 -9.35 -26.25
CA ILE A 349 10.83 -8.24 -27.21
C ILE A 349 9.58 -8.16 -28.09
N ASP A 350 9.06 -9.29 -28.56
CA ASP A 350 7.86 -9.35 -29.40
C ASP A 350 6.55 -9.26 -28.61
N GLY A 351 6.63 -9.36 -27.27
CA GLY A 351 5.48 -9.36 -26.38
C GLY A 351 4.94 -7.97 -26.04
N ASP A 352 4.13 -7.89 -24.96
CA ASP A 352 3.64 -6.62 -24.44
C ASP A 352 4.72 -5.88 -23.63
N LEU A 353 5.67 -5.29 -24.35
CA LEU A 353 6.79 -4.57 -23.76
C LEU A 353 6.33 -3.27 -23.09
N VAL A 354 5.25 -2.64 -23.56
CA VAL A 354 4.68 -1.42 -22.96
C VAL A 354 4.29 -1.69 -21.50
N THR A 355 3.44 -2.70 -21.27
CA THR A 355 2.98 -3.05 -19.93
C THR A 355 4.12 -3.54 -19.05
N THR A 356 5.05 -4.31 -19.62
CA THR A 356 6.23 -4.80 -18.91
C THR A 356 7.08 -3.65 -18.37
N LEU A 357 7.38 -2.65 -19.21
CA LEU A 357 8.21 -1.53 -18.81
C LEU A 357 7.48 -0.59 -17.82
N ASP A 358 6.19 -0.29 -18.03
CA ASP A 358 5.46 0.61 -17.12
C ASP A 358 5.25 0.05 -15.70
N ARG A 359 5.38 -1.27 -15.51
CA ARG A 359 5.24 -1.93 -14.21
C ARG A 359 6.55 -2.13 -13.46
N LEU A 360 7.68 -2.02 -14.14
CA LEU A 360 9.00 -2.20 -13.53
C LEU A 360 9.49 -0.90 -12.87
N PRO A 361 10.16 -0.99 -11.70
CA PRO A 361 10.91 0.12 -11.13
C PRO A 361 12.05 0.59 -12.04
N SER A 362 12.36 1.90 -12.03
CA SER A 362 13.40 2.52 -12.88
C SER A 362 14.77 1.81 -12.83
N ARG A 363 15.20 1.34 -11.65
CA ARG A 363 16.49 0.62 -11.51
C ARG A 363 16.49 -0.72 -12.26
N GLN A 364 15.36 -1.43 -12.24
CA GLN A 364 15.20 -2.70 -12.95
C GLN A 364 15.06 -2.46 -14.46
N LEU A 365 14.42 -1.36 -14.89
CA LEU A 365 14.29 -1.00 -16.30
C LEU A 365 15.62 -0.90 -17.04
N GLN A 366 16.61 -0.19 -16.48
CA GLN A 366 17.94 -0.08 -17.09
C GLN A 366 18.60 -1.45 -17.27
N THR A 367 18.47 -2.32 -16.27
CA THR A 367 19.03 -3.66 -16.30
C THR A 367 18.36 -4.51 -17.38
N LEU A 368 17.02 -4.48 -17.43
CA LEU A 368 16.27 -5.19 -18.46
C LEU A 368 16.63 -4.71 -19.86
N LEU A 369 16.60 -3.40 -20.11
CA LEU A 369 16.89 -2.83 -21.43
C LEU A 369 18.30 -3.19 -21.90
N THR A 370 19.28 -3.21 -20.98
CA THR A 370 20.64 -3.67 -21.29
C THR A 370 20.64 -5.14 -21.70
N ILE A 371 19.95 -6.02 -20.95
CA ILE A 371 19.81 -7.45 -21.31
C ILE A 371 19.18 -7.62 -22.70
N LEU A 372 18.12 -6.87 -23.00
CA LEU A 372 17.43 -6.94 -24.28
C LEU A 372 18.34 -6.49 -25.44
N ILE A 373 19.01 -5.35 -25.29
CA ILE A 373 19.88 -4.77 -26.33
C ILE A 373 21.11 -5.64 -26.60
N GLU A 374 21.70 -6.24 -25.56
CA GLU A 374 22.83 -7.16 -25.70
C GLU A 374 22.45 -8.45 -26.43
N ASN A 375 21.18 -8.88 -26.35
CA ASN A 375 20.71 -10.11 -26.97
C ASN A 375 20.29 -9.92 -28.43
N ASP A 376 19.40 -8.97 -28.71
CA ASP A 376 18.95 -8.65 -30.07
C ASP A 376 18.65 -7.16 -30.23
N ARG A 377 19.70 -6.42 -30.60
CA ARG A 377 19.62 -4.98 -30.77
C ARG A 377 18.65 -4.53 -31.85
N GLU A 378 18.58 -5.24 -32.97
CA GLU A 378 17.75 -4.84 -34.11
C GLU A 378 16.27 -5.04 -33.78
N ALA A 379 15.91 -6.19 -33.22
CA ALA A 379 14.54 -6.46 -32.77
C ALA A 379 14.09 -5.45 -31.71
N VAL A 380 14.95 -5.14 -30.72
CA VAL A 380 14.65 -4.16 -29.67
C VAL A 380 14.40 -2.77 -30.24
N ILE A 381 15.26 -2.30 -31.15
CA ILE A 381 15.05 -0.98 -31.80
C ILE A 381 13.74 -0.98 -32.60
N GLY A 382 13.43 -2.07 -33.30
CA GLY A 382 12.17 -2.27 -34.02
C GLY A 382 10.95 -2.11 -33.11
N THR A 383 10.86 -2.91 -32.05
CA THR A 383 9.75 -2.84 -31.09
C THR A 383 9.70 -1.50 -30.36
N LEU A 384 10.84 -0.96 -29.93
CA LEU A 384 10.87 0.29 -29.17
C LEU A 384 10.37 1.50 -29.98
N SER A 385 10.46 1.44 -31.32
CA SER A 385 9.88 2.47 -32.18
C SER A 385 8.35 2.59 -32.04
N GLU A 386 7.66 1.49 -31.71
CA GLU A 386 6.22 1.44 -31.46
C GLU A 386 5.88 1.72 -29.99
N VAL A 387 6.79 1.38 -29.06
CA VAL A 387 6.61 1.55 -27.61
C VAL A 387 6.86 3.00 -27.16
N ILE A 388 7.90 3.66 -27.67
CA ILE A 388 8.31 5.03 -27.29
C ILE A 388 7.15 6.04 -27.31
N PRO A 389 6.26 6.06 -28.33
CA PRO A 389 5.16 7.01 -28.37
C PRO A 389 4.11 6.83 -27.26
N VAL A 390 3.96 5.62 -26.71
CA VAL A 390 2.84 5.26 -25.82
C VAL A 390 3.21 5.09 -24.36
N VAL A 391 4.50 4.96 -24.03
CA VAL A 391 4.97 4.80 -22.65
C VAL A 391 4.94 6.08 -21.82
N SER A 392 4.98 5.92 -20.50
CA SER A 392 5.12 7.03 -19.58
C SER A 392 6.47 7.76 -19.70
N HIS A 393 6.53 9.04 -19.31
CA HIS A 393 7.77 9.81 -19.38
C HIS A 393 8.95 9.21 -18.58
N PRO A 394 8.76 8.66 -17.35
CA PRO A 394 9.84 7.98 -16.63
C PRO A 394 10.40 6.79 -17.43
N VAL A 395 9.53 5.94 -17.97
CA VAL A 395 9.94 4.79 -18.79
C VAL A 395 10.64 5.24 -20.05
N LEU A 396 10.09 6.23 -20.75
CA LEU A 396 10.71 6.83 -21.92
C LEU A 396 12.13 7.30 -21.60
N ASN A 397 12.33 8.01 -20.50
CA ASN A 397 13.64 8.50 -20.11
C ASN A 397 14.66 7.36 -19.90
N GLU A 398 14.24 6.27 -19.25
CA GLU A 398 15.09 5.09 -19.07
C GLU A 398 15.40 4.41 -20.42
N VAL A 399 14.40 4.23 -21.28
CA VAL A 399 14.55 3.68 -22.64
C VAL A 399 15.57 4.48 -23.46
N MET A 400 15.41 5.80 -23.49
CA MET A 400 16.30 6.69 -24.22
C MET A 400 17.73 6.61 -23.68
N SER A 401 17.89 6.64 -22.35
CA SER A 401 19.20 6.57 -21.70
C SER A 401 19.90 5.22 -21.94
N ALA A 402 19.14 4.12 -21.90
CA ALA A 402 19.67 2.77 -22.15
C ALA A 402 20.13 2.62 -23.61
N LEU A 403 19.31 3.06 -24.57
CA LEU A 403 19.67 3.01 -25.99
C LEU A 403 20.92 3.84 -26.29
N ILE A 404 20.99 5.08 -25.78
CA ILE A 404 22.15 5.95 -26.01
C ILE A 404 23.42 5.34 -25.39
N SER A 405 23.33 4.85 -24.15
CA SER A 405 24.48 4.25 -23.44
C SER A 405 24.98 2.96 -24.10
N ASN A 406 24.09 2.21 -24.74
CA ASN A 406 24.43 1.01 -25.53
C ASN A 406 24.73 1.34 -27.01
N GLY A 407 25.07 2.59 -27.31
CA GLY A 407 25.57 3.05 -28.62
C GLY A 407 24.50 3.17 -29.71
N ALA A 408 23.20 3.11 -29.38
CA ALA A 408 22.06 3.21 -30.31
C ALA A 408 21.50 4.64 -30.41
N GLU A 409 22.35 5.65 -30.20
CA GLU A 409 21.98 7.07 -30.27
C GLU A 409 21.36 7.43 -31.63
N GLU A 410 21.89 6.88 -32.72
CA GLU A 410 21.43 7.17 -34.08
C GLU A 410 19.98 6.70 -34.31
N ALA A 411 19.63 5.49 -33.86
CA ALA A 411 18.27 4.98 -33.95
C ALA A 411 17.28 5.82 -33.14
N VAL A 412 17.69 6.25 -31.94
CA VAL A 412 16.89 7.15 -31.10
C VAL A 412 16.64 8.47 -31.81
N ARG A 413 17.69 9.05 -32.42
CA ARG A 413 17.60 10.28 -33.20
C ARG A 413 16.60 10.12 -34.34
N GLU A 414 16.66 9.03 -35.09
CA GLU A 414 15.75 8.76 -36.21
C GLU A 414 14.29 8.65 -35.76
N ILE A 415 14.01 7.90 -34.69
CA ILE A 415 12.66 7.76 -34.12
C ILE A 415 12.10 9.12 -33.71
N MET A 416 12.88 9.90 -32.96
CA MET A 416 12.47 11.24 -32.52
C MET A 416 12.26 12.19 -33.70
N THR A 417 13.16 12.16 -34.69
CA THR A 417 13.08 13.03 -35.88
C THR A 417 11.83 12.71 -36.69
N ALA A 418 11.55 11.42 -36.89
CA ALA A 418 10.35 10.98 -37.59
C ALA A 418 9.07 11.41 -36.85
N ALA A 419 9.02 11.25 -35.53
CA ALA A 419 7.87 11.64 -34.71
C ALA A 419 7.62 13.16 -34.73
N VAL A 420 8.68 13.95 -34.66
CA VAL A 420 8.60 15.42 -34.74
C VAL A 420 8.16 15.88 -36.14
N ALA A 421 8.75 15.32 -37.20
CA ALA A 421 8.46 15.69 -38.58
C ALA A 421 7.00 15.34 -38.97
N ARG A 422 6.51 14.17 -38.55
CA ARG A 422 5.16 13.69 -38.83
C ARG A 422 4.09 14.29 -37.91
N ARG A 423 4.47 15.13 -36.94
CA ARG A 423 3.57 15.69 -35.90
C ARG A 423 2.90 14.61 -35.04
N THR A 424 3.59 13.50 -34.77
CA THR A 424 3.08 12.36 -33.98
C THR A 424 3.77 12.20 -32.63
N ALA A 425 4.64 13.13 -32.24
CA ALA A 425 5.31 13.10 -30.95
C ALA A 425 4.30 13.25 -29.79
N SER A 426 4.32 12.30 -28.85
CA SER A 426 3.43 12.29 -27.69
C SER A 426 3.87 13.27 -26.59
N ALA A 427 3.01 13.53 -25.60
CA ALA A 427 3.34 14.42 -24.49
C ALA A 427 4.63 14.01 -23.74
N PRO A 428 4.86 12.72 -23.42
CA PRO A 428 6.13 12.26 -22.85
C PRO A 428 7.35 12.55 -23.72
N MET A 429 7.24 12.41 -25.05
CA MET A 429 8.32 12.69 -25.99
C MET A 429 8.67 14.17 -26.01
N LEU A 430 7.67 15.05 -26.09
CA LEU A 430 7.89 16.50 -26.06
C LEU A 430 8.45 16.95 -24.70
N LEU A 431 8.00 16.34 -23.60
CA LEU A 431 8.55 16.57 -22.27
C LEU A 431 10.03 16.13 -22.17
N TRP A 432 10.38 15.00 -22.80
CA TRP A 432 11.77 14.59 -22.91
C TRP A 432 12.60 15.59 -23.71
N CYS A 433 12.10 16.06 -24.88
CA CYS A 433 12.79 17.10 -25.65
C CYS A 433 13.00 18.38 -24.83
N GLN A 434 12.01 18.77 -24.01
CA GLN A 434 12.10 19.96 -23.18
C GLN A 434 13.18 19.86 -22.11
N ARG A 435 13.42 18.65 -21.56
CA ARG A 435 14.40 18.39 -20.49
C ARG A 435 15.80 18.10 -21.02
N SER A 436 15.90 17.44 -22.17
CA SER A 436 17.14 16.94 -22.76
C SER A 436 17.74 17.92 -23.79
N THR A 437 17.92 19.19 -23.40
CA THR A 437 18.33 20.28 -24.31
C THR A 437 19.61 19.98 -25.08
N ASP A 438 20.58 19.32 -24.45
CA ASP A 438 21.87 19.00 -25.06
C ASP A 438 21.71 18.08 -26.28
N TYR A 439 20.82 17.09 -26.20
CA TYR A 439 20.53 16.19 -27.32
C TYR A 439 19.73 16.88 -28.42
N ILE A 440 18.80 17.77 -28.06
CA ILE A 440 18.01 18.52 -29.04
C ILE A 440 18.90 19.43 -29.89
N GLU A 441 19.85 20.12 -29.26
CA GLU A 441 20.83 20.95 -29.95
C GLU A 441 21.82 20.09 -30.76
N LYS A 442 22.35 19.00 -30.18
CA LYS A 442 23.24 18.05 -30.87
C LYS A 442 22.61 17.45 -32.13
N TRP A 443 21.34 17.08 -32.07
CA TRP A 443 20.63 16.42 -33.18
C TRP A 443 19.97 17.41 -34.13
N ASN A 444 19.95 18.71 -33.80
CA ASN A 444 19.16 19.73 -34.50
C ASN A 444 17.70 19.26 -34.72
N LEU A 445 17.11 18.69 -33.65
CA LEU A 445 15.85 17.94 -33.76
C LEU A 445 14.66 18.86 -34.04
N ILE A 446 14.55 19.95 -33.28
CA ILE A 446 13.47 20.92 -33.35
C ILE A 446 13.91 22.25 -32.76
N SER A 447 13.47 23.37 -33.34
CA SER A 447 13.75 24.69 -32.78
C SER A 447 12.99 24.90 -31.46
N ARG A 448 13.51 25.77 -30.57
CA ARG A 448 12.84 26.09 -29.29
C ARG A 448 11.42 26.61 -29.50
N GLY A 449 11.23 27.45 -30.52
CA GLY A 449 9.93 28.01 -30.87
C GLY A 449 8.95 26.95 -31.37
N ASP A 450 9.39 26.10 -32.31
CA ASP A 450 8.55 25.03 -32.85
C ASP A 450 8.19 24.00 -31.76
N LEU A 451 9.12 23.68 -30.86
CA LEU A 451 8.86 22.79 -29.73
C LEU A 451 7.73 23.34 -28.85
N ALA A 452 7.72 24.64 -28.56
CA ALA A 452 6.65 25.24 -27.79
C ALA A 452 5.30 25.20 -28.51
N PHE A 453 5.27 25.39 -29.83
CA PHE A 453 4.05 25.18 -30.62
C PHE A 453 3.57 23.72 -30.58
N ARG A 454 4.48 22.74 -30.68
CA ARG A 454 4.15 21.31 -30.53
C ARG A 454 3.56 21.01 -29.17
N ILE A 455 4.12 21.59 -28.11
CA ILE A 455 3.60 21.42 -26.77
C ILE A 455 2.17 21.97 -26.69
N GLN A 456 1.89 23.18 -27.20
CA GLN A 456 0.52 23.71 -27.24
C GLN A 456 -0.47 22.77 -27.95
N GLU A 457 -0.09 22.23 -29.12
CA GLU A 457 -0.92 21.28 -29.88
C GLU A 457 -1.26 20.04 -29.04
N VAL A 458 -0.27 19.49 -28.31
CA VAL A 458 -0.49 18.31 -27.47
C VAL A 458 -1.29 18.64 -26.20
N LEU A 459 -1.21 19.86 -25.66
CA LEU A 459 -1.99 20.27 -24.49
C LEU A 459 -3.50 20.37 -24.77
N GLU A 460 -3.89 20.55 -26.03
CA GLU A 460 -5.29 20.58 -26.47
C GLU A 460 -5.91 19.18 -26.54
N VAL A 461 -5.10 18.12 -26.65
CA VAL A 461 -5.60 16.74 -26.73
C VAL A 461 -6.07 16.25 -25.36
N ASN A 462 -7.32 15.78 -25.26
CA ASN A 462 -7.82 15.13 -24.06
C ASN A 462 -7.05 13.82 -23.81
N SER A 463 -6.37 13.74 -22.66
CA SER A 463 -5.53 12.62 -22.28
C SER A 463 -5.84 12.14 -20.86
N ALA A 464 -5.50 10.90 -20.56
CA ALA A 464 -5.62 10.31 -19.21
C ALA A 464 -4.28 9.68 -18.77
N GLY A 465 -4.20 9.32 -17.49
CA GLY A 465 -3.08 8.54 -16.95
C GLY A 465 -1.70 9.20 -17.12
N ALA A 466 -0.75 8.47 -17.68
CA ALA A 466 0.63 8.94 -17.87
C ALA A 466 0.73 10.12 -18.85
N MET A 467 -0.10 10.16 -19.89
CA MET A 467 -0.12 11.24 -20.89
C MET A 467 -0.56 12.56 -20.27
N LEU A 468 -1.61 12.53 -19.44
CA LEU A 468 -2.07 13.71 -18.70
C LEU A 468 -1.01 14.23 -17.72
N ARG A 469 -0.30 13.33 -17.02
CA ARG A 469 0.81 13.71 -16.14
C ARG A 469 1.95 14.40 -16.89
N ALA A 470 2.26 13.97 -18.11
CA ALA A 470 3.24 14.64 -18.95
C ALA A 470 2.75 16.01 -19.43
N GLN A 471 1.47 16.13 -19.84
CA GLN A 471 0.86 17.40 -20.20
C GLN A 471 0.89 18.42 -19.04
N ASN A 472 0.60 18.00 -17.80
CA ASN A 472 0.65 18.89 -16.65
C ASN A 472 2.06 19.43 -16.40
N GLN A 473 3.09 18.58 -16.48
CA GLN A 473 4.50 19.02 -16.38
C GLN A 473 4.88 19.98 -17.51
N LEU A 474 4.34 19.77 -18.71
CA LEU A 474 4.50 20.70 -19.83
C LEU A 474 3.82 22.05 -19.56
N ARG A 475 2.61 22.08 -18.98
CA ARG A 475 1.92 23.32 -18.57
C ARG A 475 2.72 24.10 -17.52
N GLU A 476 3.25 23.40 -16.51
CA GLU A 476 4.12 24.01 -15.49
C GLU A 476 5.32 24.73 -16.10
N ARG A 477 5.88 24.20 -17.21
CA ARG A 477 7.00 24.86 -17.88
C ARG A 477 6.62 26.24 -18.44
N PHE A 478 5.40 26.42 -18.94
CA PHE A 478 4.90 27.72 -19.42
C PHE A 478 4.65 28.71 -18.27
N GLN A 479 4.56 28.23 -17.04
CA GLN A 479 4.50 29.11 -15.86
C GLN A 479 5.87 29.73 -15.54
N GLN A 480 6.96 29.25 -16.11
CA GLN A 480 8.30 29.80 -15.87
C GLN A 480 8.55 30.99 -16.80
N GLU A 481 8.60 32.18 -16.22
CA GLU A 481 8.68 33.46 -16.96
C GLU A 481 9.94 33.56 -17.81
N ASP A 482 11.11 33.23 -17.25
CA ASP A 482 12.39 33.28 -17.96
C ASP A 482 12.42 32.37 -19.19
N TRP A 483 11.91 31.15 -19.06
CA TRP A 483 11.85 30.19 -20.17
C TRP A 483 10.89 30.66 -21.27
N LEU A 484 9.72 31.17 -20.89
CA LEU A 484 8.72 31.65 -21.84
C LEU A 484 9.23 32.85 -22.63
N HIS A 485 9.94 33.77 -21.96
CA HIS A 485 10.56 34.93 -22.61
C HIS A 485 11.69 34.53 -23.55
N ASP A 486 12.54 33.56 -23.17
CA ASP A 486 13.61 33.04 -24.04
C ASP A 486 13.04 32.42 -25.32
N VAL A 487 12.05 31.54 -25.17
CA VAL A 487 11.42 30.84 -26.29
C VAL A 487 10.72 31.79 -27.24
N MET A 488 9.92 32.74 -26.72
CA MET A 488 9.23 33.73 -27.55
C MET A 488 10.18 34.79 -28.12
N GLY A 489 11.34 35.02 -27.46
CA GLY A 489 12.40 35.89 -27.96
C GLY A 489 13.03 35.37 -29.25
N ALA A 490 13.10 34.04 -29.41
CA ALA A 490 13.59 33.40 -30.63
C ALA A 490 12.56 33.36 -31.78
N MET A 491 11.30 33.73 -31.54
CA MET A 491 10.23 33.72 -32.55
C MET A 491 10.21 35.02 -33.38
N THR A 492 9.66 34.95 -34.60
CA THR A 492 9.26 36.15 -35.35
C THR A 492 8.05 36.83 -34.70
N GLU A 493 7.77 38.09 -35.05
CA GLU A 493 6.60 38.82 -34.53
C GLU A 493 5.29 38.08 -34.86
N GLN A 494 5.13 37.63 -36.11
CA GLN A 494 3.96 36.85 -36.53
C GLN A 494 3.81 35.56 -35.72
N GLN A 495 4.91 34.82 -35.50
CA GLN A 495 4.89 33.62 -34.66
C GLN A 495 4.52 33.94 -33.21
N ARG A 496 5.03 35.02 -32.60
CA ARG A 496 4.63 35.44 -31.25
C ARG A 496 3.13 35.73 -31.18
N ARG A 497 2.56 36.39 -32.20
CA ARG A 497 1.12 36.67 -32.28
C ARG A 497 0.30 35.39 -32.38
N ASP A 498 0.69 34.47 -33.27
CA ASP A 498 -0.01 33.19 -33.43
C ASP A 498 0.08 32.32 -32.16
N PHE A 499 1.25 32.30 -31.52
CA PHE A 499 1.49 31.60 -30.26
C PHE A 499 0.61 32.15 -29.13
N MET A 500 0.53 33.48 -29.01
CA MET A 500 -0.31 34.15 -28.02
C MET A 500 -1.80 33.88 -28.25
N ARG A 501 -2.25 33.90 -29.51
CA ARG A 501 -3.64 33.58 -29.86
C ARG A 501 -4.01 32.17 -29.42
N ARG A 502 -3.14 31.18 -29.66
CA ARG A 502 -3.37 29.79 -29.22
C ARG A 502 -3.45 29.64 -27.70
N ILE A 503 -2.64 30.37 -26.92
CA ILE A 503 -2.78 30.37 -25.45
C ILE A 503 -4.13 30.94 -25.03
N HIS A 504 -4.52 32.06 -25.66
CA HIS A 504 -5.72 32.79 -25.26
C HIS A 504 -7.03 32.06 -25.65
N GLU A 505 -7.09 31.52 -26.87
CA GLU A 505 -8.28 30.91 -27.46
C GLU A 505 -8.32 29.38 -27.26
N GLY A 506 -7.18 28.74 -27.04
CA GLY A 506 -7.07 27.28 -26.96
C GLY A 506 -7.70 26.68 -25.70
N HIS A 507 -8.26 25.48 -25.84
CA HIS A 507 -8.92 24.73 -24.76
C HIS A 507 -7.95 23.88 -23.92
N GLY A 508 -6.65 23.88 -24.22
CA GLY A 508 -5.63 23.13 -23.48
C GLY A 508 -5.23 23.71 -22.11
N TRP A 509 -5.85 24.83 -21.72
CA TRP A 509 -5.52 25.62 -20.53
C TRP A 509 -6.74 25.78 -19.63
N ASP A 510 -6.54 25.68 -18.31
CA ASP A 510 -7.54 26.17 -17.37
C ASP A 510 -7.58 27.71 -17.34
N ALA A 511 -8.66 28.27 -16.79
CA ALA A 511 -8.87 29.72 -16.81
C ALA A 511 -7.83 30.53 -16.02
N LEU A 512 -7.24 29.94 -14.98
CA LEU A 512 -6.32 30.63 -14.06
C LEU A 512 -4.89 30.59 -14.60
N ASP A 513 -4.45 29.41 -15.07
CA ASP A 513 -3.21 29.20 -15.78
C ASP A 513 -3.14 30.03 -17.05
N ARG A 514 -4.22 30.07 -17.84
CA ARG A 514 -4.30 30.93 -19.02
C ARG A 514 -4.04 32.39 -18.67
N LYS A 515 -4.72 32.93 -17.66
CA LYS A 515 -4.53 34.32 -17.21
C LYS A 515 -3.10 34.57 -16.73
N SER A 516 -2.53 33.63 -15.98
CA SER A 516 -1.15 33.70 -15.47
C SER A 516 -0.12 33.74 -16.61
N VAL A 517 -0.20 32.80 -17.55
CA VAL A 517 0.73 32.72 -18.69
C VAL A 517 0.58 33.95 -19.58
N VAL A 518 -0.65 34.36 -19.91
CA VAL A 518 -0.93 35.58 -20.68
C VAL A 518 -0.32 36.82 -20.03
N ALA A 519 -0.47 36.98 -18.72
CA ALA A 519 0.12 38.11 -18.00
C ALA A 519 1.65 38.11 -18.06
N LYS A 520 2.30 36.93 -17.95
CA LYS A 520 3.76 36.79 -18.07
C LYS A 520 4.26 37.11 -19.47
N VAL A 521 3.55 36.70 -20.53
CA VAL A 521 3.88 37.07 -21.91
C VAL A 521 3.84 38.58 -22.09
N LEU A 522 2.76 39.24 -21.67
CA LEU A 522 2.57 40.68 -21.85
C LEU A 522 3.60 41.55 -21.11
N ARG A 523 4.22 41.06 -20.03
CA ARG A 523 5.29 41.79 -19.34
C ARG A 523 6.51 42.02 -20.22
N LYS A 524 6.83 41.07 -21.11
CA LYS A 524 7.98 41.16 -22.03
C LYS A 524 7.58 41.63 -23.41
N PHE A 525 6.38 41.27 -23.85
CA PHE A 525 5.85 41.54 -25.19
C PHE A 525 4.52 42.31 -25.11
N PRO A 526 4.53 43.58 -24.64
CA PRO A 526 3.32 44.38 -24.48
C PRO A 526 2.60 44.66 -25.81
N GLU A 527 3.30 44.57 -26.94
CA GLU A 527 2.73 44.71 -28.28
C GLU A 527 1.65 43.67 -28.61
N LEU A 528 1.60 42.55 -27.88
CA LEU A 528 0.63 41.46 -28.07
C LEU A 528 -0.71 41.70 -27.33
N GLN A 529 -0.88 42.83 -26.66
CA GLN A 529 -2.08 43.15 -25.89
C GLN A 529 -3.34 43.21 -26.78
N ASP A 530 -3.18 43.60 -28.05
CA ASP A 530 -4.23 43.67 -29.07
C ASP A 530 -4.89 42.32 -29.37
N ILE A 531 -4.24 41.20 -29.08
CA ILE A 531 -4.76 39.84 -29.29
C ILE A 531 -5.79 39.45 -28.22
N ILE A 532 -5.61 39.95 -27.00
CA ILE A 532 -6.52 39.70 -25.86
C ILE A 532 -7.65 40.71 -25.88
N LEU A 533 -7.36 41.94 -26.31
CA LEU A 533 -8.37 42.94 -26.51
C LEU A 533 -9.24 42.49 -27.69
N PRO A 534 -10.57 42.50 -27.55
CA PRO A 534 -11.44 42.16 -28.66
C PRO A 534 -11.10 43.11 -29.81
N THR A 535 -10.63 42.53 -30.93
CA THR A 535 -10.53 43.26 -32.19
C THR A 535 -11.90 43.87 -32.42
N THR A 536 -11.98 45.19 -32.58
CA THR A 536 -13.19 45.88 -33.01
C THR A 536 -13.55 45.42 -34.42
N SER A 537 -14.19 44.26 -34.51
CA SER A 537 -14.82 43.70 -35.69
C SER A 537 -15.91 42.75 -35.19
N ALA A 538 -17.15 43.13 -35.49
CA ALA A 538 -18.37 42.46 -35.07
C ALA A 538 -18.33 40.94 -35.26
N ALA A 539 -18.17 40.20 -34.17
CA ALA A 539 -18.72 38.87 -33.99
C ALA A 539 -19.95 39.01 -33.06
N PRO A 540 -21.02 38.23 -33.24
CA PRO A 540 -22.21 38.37 -32.43
C PRO A 540 -21.82 38.09 -30.97
N ARG A 541 -22.14 39.01 -30.07
CA ARG A 541 -22.01 38.79 -28.62
C ARG A 541 -22.74 37.47 -28.32
N LYS A 542 -22.03 36.46 -27.82
CA LYS A 542 -22.70 35.32 -27.19
C LYS A 542 -23.47 35.89 -26.00
N GLU A 543 -24.79 36.01 -26.16
CA GLU A 543 -25.70 36.36 -25.07
C GLU A 543 -25.48 35.33 -23.95
N ILE A 544 -25.07 35.80 -22.77
CA ILE A 544 -24.97 34.92 -21.59
C ILE A 544 -26.40 34.47 -21.28
N PRO A 545 -26.71 33.16 -21.25
CA PRO A 545 -28.04 32.68 -20.93
C PRO A 545 -28.47 33.20 -19.56
N MET A 546 -29.75 33.56 -19.43
CA MET A 546 -30.31 34.13 -18.20
C MET A 546 -31.50 33.32 -17.70
N THR A 547 -31.85 33.46 -16.43
CA THR A 547 -32.98 32.78 -15.77
C THR A 547 -33.53 33.65 -14.63
N SER A 548 -34.76 33.41 -14.20
CA SER A 548 -35.34 34.10 -13.05
C SER A 548 -34.51 33.90 -11.78
N THR A 549 -34.47 34.91 -10.91
CA THR A 549 -33.82 34.83 -9.60
C THR A 549 -34.35 33.65 -8.77
N ARG A 550 -35.66 33.38 -8.83
CA ARG A 550 -36.29 32.20 -8.22
C ARG A 550 -35.66 30.89 -8.70
N SER A 551 -35.69 30.59 -10.00
CA SER A 551 -35.18 29.32 -10.55
C SER A 551 -33.68 29.14 -10.31
N TYR A 552 -32.90 30.23 -10.36
CA TYR A 552 -31.48 30.21 -10.00
C TYR A 552 -31.29 29.81 -8.53
N THR A 553 -32.06 30.43 -7.63
CA THR A 553 -32.01 30.15 -6.18
C THR A 553 -32.45 28.72 -5.86
N GLU A 554 -33.45 28.18 -6.55
CA GLU A 554 -33.88 26.78 -6.39
C GLU A 554 -32.76 25.80 -6.76
N ARG A 555 -32.07 26.02 -7.88
CA ARG A 555 -30.91 25.20 -8.27
C ARG A 555 -29.72 25.35 -7.32
N GLN A 556 -29.49 26.56 -6.79
CA GLN A 556 -28.46 26.77 -5.77
C GLN A 556 -28.75 25.98 -4.50
N LYS A 557 -30.01 26.00 -4.01
CA LYS A 557 -30.46 25.18 -2.87
C LYS A 557 -30.35 23.68 -3.15
N GLN A 558 -30.63 23.25 -4.38
CA GLN A 558 -30.47 21.86 -4.79
C GLN A 558 -29.01 21.41 -4.73
N LEU A 559 -28.09 22.23 -5.27
CA LEU A 559 -26.66 21.96 -5.20
C LEU A 559 -26.18 21.90 -3.74
N GLU A 560 -26.58 22.86 -2.91
CA GLU A 560 -26.25 22.89 -1.48
C GLU A 560 -26.73 21.63 -0.77
N ARG A 561 -27.97 21.19 -1.02
CA ARG A 561 -28.51 19.94 -0.46
C ARG A 561 -27.70 18.72 -0.89
N ILE A 562 -27.36 18.59 -2.17
CA ILE A 562 -26.56 17.46 -2.66
C ILE A 562 -25.21 17.41 -1.94
N MET A 563 -24.55 18.56 -1.79
CA MET A 563 -23.22 18.64 -1.18
C MET A 563 -23.22 18.46 0.34
N THR A 564 -24.21 19.02 1.03
CA THR A 564 -24.20 19.11 2.51
C THR A 564 -25.06 18.06 3.20
N VAL A 565 -26.01 17.44 2.49
CA VAL A 565 -26.92 16.42 3.03
C VAL A 565 -26.74 15.10 2.30
N ASP A 566 -27.01 15.05 0.99
CA ASP A 566 -27.18 13.78 0.28
C ASP A 566 -25.85 12.99 0.14
N ILE A 567 -24.73 13.67 -0.17
CA ILE A 567 -23.40 13.04 -0.27
C ILE A 567 -22.90 12.54 1.11
N PRO A 568 -22.97 13.32 2.20
CA PRO A 568 -22.64 12.83 3.54
C PRO A 568 -23.51 11.66 4.01
N GLU A 569 -24.82 11.68 3.74
CA GLU A 569 -25.72 10.56 4.06
C GLU A 569 -25.34 9.30 3.28
N ASN A 570 -25.15 9.41 1.96
CA ASN A 570 -24.71 8.29 1.14
C ASN A 570 -23.33 7.75 1.55
N SER A 571 -22.42 8.61 2.04
CA SER A 571 -21.12 8.17 2.56
C SER A 571 -21.27 7.29 3.83
N LYS A 572 -22.23 7.61 4.70
CA LYS A 572 -22.58 6.77 5.86
C LYS A 572 -23.22 5.44 5.43
N GLU A 573 -24.09 5.46 4.41
CA GLU A 573 -24.66 4.23 3.83
C GLU A 573 -23.56 3.29 3.31
N ILE A 574 -22.54 3.83 2.63
CA ILE A 574 -21.39 3.06 2.14
C ILE A 574 -20.58 2.45 3.29
N GLU A 575 -20.37 3.20 4.38
CA GLU A 575 -19.65 2.72 5.56
C GLU A 575 -20.39 1.56 6.24
N VAL A 576 -21.71 1.70 6.43
CA VAL A 576 -22.56 0.64 6.96
C VAL A 576 -22.57 -0.58 6.04
N ALA A 577 -22.73 -0.40 4.73
CA ALA A 577 -22.70 -1.48 3.75
C ALA A 577 -21.34 -2.22 3.76
N ARG A 578 -20.23 -1.51 3.98
CA ARG A 578 -18.88 -2.09 4.09
C ARG A 578 -18.70 -2.98 5.34
N SER A 579 -19.46 -2.72 6.41
CA SER A 579 -19.36 -3.49 7.67
C SER A 579 -19.94 -4.91 7.57
N TYR A 580 -20.74 -5.22 6.54
CA TYR A 580 -21.40 -6.52 6.37
C TYR A 580 -20.53 -7.62 5.74
N GLY A 581 -19.23 -7.39 5.52
CA GLY A 581 -18.29 -8.45 5.08
C GLY A 581 -18.01 -8.44 3.59
N ASP A 582 -18.20 -9.57 2.90
CA ASP A 582 -17.69 -9.78 1.54
C ASP A 582 -18.24 -8.77 0.51
N LEU A 583 -17.37 -7.86 0.07
CA LEU A 583 -17.70 -6.74 -0.79
C LEU A 583 -17.99 -7.15 -2.25
N ARG A 584 -17.62 -8.38 -2.66
CA ARG A 584 -17.83 -8.82 -4.05
C ARG A 584 -19.30 -9.19 -4.32
N GLU A 585 -20.02 -9.66 -3.30
CA GLU A 585 -21.43 -10.07 -3.42
C GLU A 585 -22.43 -9.07 -2.83
N ASN A 586 -21.98 -8.09 -2.05
CA ASN A 586 -22.86 -7.14 -1.40
C ASN A 586 -23.54 -6.17 -2.40
N ALA A 587 -24.84 -6.40 -2.66
CA ALA A 587 -25.66 -5.58 -3.56
C ALA A 587 -25.90 -4.16 -3.03
N GLU A 588 -26.04 -4.00 -1.70
CA GLU A 588 -26.24 -2.69 -1.07
C GLU A 588 -25.01 -1.80 -1.23
N PHE A 589 -23.81 -2.37 -1.13
CA PHE A 589 -22.56 -1.65 -1.38
C PHE A 589 -22.44 -1.17 -2.84
N LYS A 590 -22.80 -2.03 -3.81
CA LYS A 590 -22.78 -1.68 -5.24
C LYS A 590 -23.77 -0.55 -5.53
N TYR A 591 -25.00 -0.66 -5.02
CA TYR A 591 -26.03 0.38 -5.17
C TYR A 591 -25.61 1.71 -4.53
N ALA A 592 -25.08 1.67 -3.30
CA ALA A 592 -24.66 2.88 -2.60
C ALA A 592 -23.52 3.60 -3.33
N LYS A 593 -22.58 2.86 -3.93
CA LYS A 593 -21.48 3.41 -4.73
C LYS A 593 -21.96 3.99 -6.07
N GLU A 594 -22.93 3.33 -6.72
CA GLU A 594 -23.55 3.86 -7.95
C GLU A 594 -24.31 5.16 -7.66
N ARG A 595 -25.10 5.19 -6.57
CA ARG A 595 -25.78 6.40 -6.08
C ARG A 595 -24.80 7.53 -5.79
N GLN A 596 -23.64 7.23 -5.21
CA GLN A 596 -22.57 8.23 -5.00
C GLN A 596 -22.12 8.86 -6.33
N GLY A 597 -21.90 8.04 -7.36
CA GLY A 597 -21.52 8.49 -8.69
C GLY A 597 -22.59 9.40 -9.31
N LEU A 598 -23.87 9.04 -9.20
CA LEU A 598 -24.99 9.85 -9.68
C LEU A 598 -25.08 11.20 -8.97
N LEU A 599 -24.96 11.24 -7.64
CA LEU A 599 -24.98 12.48 -6.87
C LEU A 599 -23.82 13.41 -7.23
N MET A 600 -22.61 12.86 -7.40
CA MET A 600 -21.45 13.65 -7.82
C MET A 600 -21.61 14.21 -9.23
N ALA A 601 -22.12 13.41 -10.17
CA ALA A 601 -22.39 13.86 -11.54
C ALA A 601 -23.46 14.96 -11.58
N GLN A 602 -24.54 14.80 -10.81
CA GLN A 602 -25.61 15.82 -10.70
C GLN A 602 -25.10 17.11 -10.07
N GLY A 603 -24.31 17.02 -9.00
CA GLY A 603 -23.71 18.19 -8.35
C GLY A 603 -22.75 18.94 -9.28
N ALA A 604 -21.90 18.23 -10.02
CA ALA A 604 -21.00 18.82 -10.99
C ALA A 604 -21.75 19.55 -12.12
N GLN A 605 -22.80 18.92 -12.68
CA GLN A 605 -23.62 19.54 -13.71
C GLN A 605 -24.32 20.80 -13.20
N LEU A 606 -24.90 20.77 -12.00
CA LEU A 606 -25.56 21.94 -11.41
C LEU A 606 -24.57 23.08 -11.15
N ALA A 607 -23.35 22.78 -10.69
CA ALA A 607 -22.31 23.78 -10.47
C ALA A 607 -21.87 24.44 -11.79
N GLU A 608 -21.66 23.64 -12.84
CA GLU A 608 -21.32 24.13 -14.18
C GLU A 608 -22.45 24.98 -14.79
N ASP A 609 -23.70 24.54 -14.63
CA ASP A 609 -24.89 25.27 -15.07
C ASP A 609 -25.02 26.63 -14.37
N LEU A 610 -24.80 26.69 -13.05
CA LEU A 610 -24.84 27.93 -12.25
C LEU A 610 -23.71 28.90 -12.62
N GLU A 611 -22.57 28.42 -13.09
CA GLU A 611 -21.48 29.28 -13.57
C GLU A 611 -21.81 29.93 -14.93
N LYS A 612 -22.58 29.23 -15.76
CA LYS A 612 -22.87 29.66 -17.15
C LYS A 612 -24.13 30.52 -17.28
N VAL A 613 -25.05 30.48 -16.32
CA VAL A 613 -26.36 31.15 -16.41
C VAL A 613 -26.46 32.29 -15.40
N LYS A 614 -26.99 33.44 -15.84
CA LYS A 614 -27.12 34.63 -14.99
C LYS A 614 -28.53 34.78 -14.41
N PRO A 615 -28.70 35.06 -13.10
CA PRO A 615 -30.01 35.41 -12.54
C PRO A 615 -30.42 36.83 -12.97
N THR A 616 -31.72 37.02 -13.25
CA THR A 616 -32.31 38.31 -13.64
C THR A 616 -33.75 38.44 -13.15
N ASP A 617 -34.19 39.69 -12.93
CA ASP A 617 -35.57 40.04 -12.57
C ASP A 617 -36.44 40.42 -13.78
N PHE A 618 -35.80 40.52 -14.96
CA PHE A 618 -36.40 40.92 -16.23
C PHE A 618 -37.10 42.30 -16.21
N ALA A 619 -36.81 43.17 -15.24
CA ALA A 619 -37.52 44.43 -15.05
C ALA A 619 -37.28 45.46 -16.18
N ASP A 620 -36.06 45.46 -16.75
CA ASP A 620 -35.60 46.44 -17.75
C ASP A 620 -35.55 45.86 -19.18
N MET A 621 -36.27 44.77 -19.46
CA MET A 621 -36.24 44.13 -20.78
C MET A 621 -37.09 44.89 -21.81
N PRO A 622 -36.59 45.09 -23.05
CA PRO A 622 -37.39 45.66 -24.13
C PRO A 622 -38.59 44.78 -24.48
N ILE A 623 -39.72 45.41 -24.83
CA ILE A 623 -40.99 44.75 -25.20
C ILE A 623 -41.46 45.14 -26.61
N ASP A 624 -40.54 45.63 -27.44
CA ASP A 624 -40.77 45.99 -28.84
C ASP A 624 -40.86 44.76 -29.76
N VAL A 625 -40.12 43.70 -29.41
CA VAL A 625 -40.13 42.40 -30.08
C VAL A 625 -40.23 41.29 -29.04
N VAL A 626 -40.72 40.12 -29.45
CA VAL A 626 -40.84 38.97 -28.55
C VAL A 626 -39.46 38.50 -28.10
N GLY A 627 -39.24 38.39 -26.80
CA GLY A 627 -37.97 38.01 -26.20
C GLY A 627 -38.14 37.51 -24.76
N ALA A 628 -37.02 37.25 -24.08
CA ALA A 628 -37.06 36.88 -22.67
C ALA A 628 -37.49 38.09 -21.82
N GLY A 629 -38.43 37.89 -20.90
CA GLY A 629 -38.98 38.94 -20.04
C GLY A 629 -40.27 39.59 -20.55
N CYS A 630 -40.94 39.03 -21.57
CA CYS A 630 -42.23 39.54 -22.05
C CYS A 630 -43.34 38.47 -22.05
N GLY A 631 -44.59 38.94 -22.00
CA GLY A 631 -45.77 38.15 -22.34
C GLY A 631 -46.12 38.29 -23.82
N VAL A 632 -46.61 37.22 -24.44
CA VAL A 632 -47.07 37.23 -25.83
C VAL A 632 -48.47 36.61 -25.92
N GLU A 633 -49.40 37.33 -26.52
CA GLU A 633 -50.73 36.82 -26.85
C GLU A 633 -50.74 36.35 -28.30
N LEU A 634 -51.00 35.05 -28.51
CA LEU A 634 -51.05 34.41 -29.81
C LEU A 634 -52.51 34.20 -30.22
N ALA A 635 -52.84 34.55 -31.46
CA ALA A 635 -54.12 34.26 -32.08
C ALA A 635 -53.95 33.15 -33.12
N TYR A 636 -54.75 32.09 -33.00
CA TYR A 636 -54.73 30.95 -33.92
C TYR A 636 -55.87 31.05 -34.94
N GLU A 637 -55.71 30.41 -36.11
CA GLU A 637 -56.75 30.39 -37.16
C GLU A 637 -58.09 29.78 -36.71
N THR A 638 -58.06 28.94 -35.68
CA THR A 638 -59.22 28.36 -35.01
C THR A 638 -60.08 29.39 -34.25
N GLY A 639 -59.61 30.62 -34.10
CA GLY A 639 -60.25 31.69 -33.34
C GLY A 639 -59.95 31.67 -31.84
N THR A 640 -59.08 30.76 -31.38
CA THR A 640 -58.60 30.71 -29.99
C THR A 640 -57.44 31.67 -29.76
N THR A 641 -57.33 32.20 -28.53
CA THR A 641 -56.22 33.05 -28.11
C THR A 641 -55.57 32.48 -26.86
N GLU A 642 -54.24 32.48 -26.83
CA GLU A 642 -53.45 31.98 -25.69
C GLU A 642 -52.37 32.99 -25.32
N THR A 643 -52.07 33.12 -24.04
CA THR A 643 -51.01 34.01 -23.54
C THR A 643 -49.91 33.19 -22.90
N TYR A 644 -48.67 33.44 -23.31
CA TYR A 644 -47.46 32.83 -22.77
C TYR A 644 -46.50 33.89 -22.24
N TYR A 645 -45.81 33.61 -21.14
CA TYR A 645 -44.75 34.46 -20.60
C TYR A 645 -43.41 33.78 -20.83
N ILE A 646 -42.58 34.39 -21.67
CA ILE A 646 -41.27 33.84 -22.03
C ILE A 646 -40.26 34.38 -21.03
N LEU A 647 -39.71 33.50 -20.19
CA LEU A 647 -38.65 33.83 -19.25
C LEU A 647 -37.35 33.14 -19.67
N GLY A 648 -36.42 32.94 -18.76
CA GLY A 648 -35.11 32.41 -19.07
C GLY A 648 -35.04 30.89 -19.18
N VAL A 649 -33.82 30.38 -19.31
CA VAL A 649 -33.57 29.01 -19.78
C VAL A 649 -34.11 27.91 -18.86
N TRP A 650 -34.25 28.17 -17.56
CA TRP A 650 -34.75 27.19 -16.58
C TRP A 650 -36.18 27.46 -16.12
N ASP A 651 -36.81 28.53 -16.62
CA ASP A 651 -38.08 29.01 -16.11
C ASP A 651 -39.24 28.28 -16.79
N GLN A 652 -40.09 27.65 -16.00
CA GLN A 652 -41.30 26.99 -16.48
C GLN A 652 -42.34 26.90 -15.37
N ASP A 653 -43.58 27.26 -15.69
CA ASP A 653 -44.73 27.09 -14.80
C ASP A 653 -46.02 27.04 -15.63
N GLU A 654 -46.62 25.85 -15.73
CA GLU A 654 -47.83 25.65 -16.54
C GLU A 654 -49.04 26.42 -15.99
N THR A 655 -49.12 26.60 -14.67
CA THR A 655 -50.26 27.30 -14.04
C THR A 655 -50.25 28.79 -14.31
N LEU A 656 -49.06 29.35 -14.53
CA LEU A 656 -48.84 30.75 -14.83
C LEU A 656 -48.56 31.00 -16.32
N SER A 657 -48.65 29.96 -17.17
CA SER A 657 -48.27 30.01 -18.59
C SER A 657 -46.84 30.51 -18.83
N VAL A 658 -45.91 30.26 -17.90
CA VAL A 658 -44.50 30.59 -18.04
C VAL A 658 -43.80 29.48 -18.83
N ILE A 659 -43.09 29.88 -19.88
CA ILE A 659 -42.31 28.98 -20.72
C ILE A 659 -40.85 29.42 -20.80
N SER A 660 -39.96 28.44 -20.91
CA SER A 660 -38.52 28.69 -21.07
C SER A 660 -38.23 29.28 -22.44
N SER A 661 -37.26 30.21 -22.50
CA SER A 661 -36.71 30.73 -23.75
C SER A 661 -36.16 29.64 -24.68
N GLU A 662 -35.89 28.44 -24.15
CA GLU A 662 -35.36 27.32 -24.92
C GLU A 662 -36.43 26.47 -25.60
N THR A 663 -37.71 26.70 -25.28
CA THR A 663 -38.83 25.97 -25.91
C THR A 663 -38.93 26.27 -27.40
N GLY A 664 -39.40 25.30 -28.19
CA GLY A 664 -39.60 25.47 -29.62
C GLY A 664 -40.54 26.64 -29.96
N LEU A 665 -41.57 26.86 -29.12
CA LEU A 665 -42.48 27.99 -29.23
C LEU A 665 -41.75 29.33 -29.00
N ALA A 666 -41.02 29.48 -27.89
CA ALA A 666 -40.30 30.72 -27.60
C ALA A 666 -39.23 31.03 -28.67
N LYS A 667 -38.53 30.02 -29.17
CA LYS A 667 -37.53 30.16 -30.24
C LYS A 667 -38.14 30.61 -31.57
N ALA A 668 -39.31 30.06 -31.93
CA ALA A 668 -40.00 30.45 -33.15
C ALA A 668 -40.51 31.90 -33.08
N LEU A 669 -40.91 32.37 -31.90
CA LEU A 669 -41.42 33.73 -31.71
C LEU A 669 -40.31 34.79 -31.53
N LYS A 670 -39.10 34.40 -31.10
CA LYS A 670 -38.01 35.34 -30.76
C LYS A 670 -37.73 36.32 -31.89
N GLY A 671 -37.82 37.62 -31.59
CA GLY A 671 -37.51 38.72 -32.50
C GLY A 671 -38.65 39.18 -33.40
N HIS A 672 -39.82 38.52 -33.36
CA HIS A 672 -41.01 38.95 -34.09
C HIS A 672 -41.76 40.07 -33.38
N ALA A 673 -42.46 40.91 -34.16
CA ALA A 673 -43.20 42.07 -33.68
C ALA A 673 -44.73 41.81 -33.70
N VAL A 674 -45.49 42.73 -33.09
CA VAL A 674 -46.95 42.68 -33.12
C VAL A 674 -47.48 42.76 -34.56
N GLY A 675 -48.37 41.84 -34.92
CA GLY A 675 -48.95 41.70 -36.26
C GLY A 675 -48.21 40.71 -37.17
N ASP A 676 -47.06 40.16 -36.75
CA ASP A 676 -46.36 39.14 -37.52
C ASP A 676 -47.11 37.80 -37.46
N LYS A 677 -47.15 37.11 -38.60
CA LYS A 677 -47.57 35.71 -38.70
C LYS A 677 -46.35 34.80 -38.61
N VAL A 678 -46.39 33.85 -37.69
CA VAL A 678 -45.26 32.97 -37.36
C VAL A 678 -45.73 31.52 -37.41
N GLU A 679 -44.94 30.68 -38.05
CA GLU A 679 -45.12 29.23 -38.03
C GLU A 679 -44.50 28.66 -36.75
N ILE A 680 -45.34 28.10 -35.89
CA ILE A 680 -44.94 27.49 -34.61
C ILE A 680 -45.24 25.98 -34.67
N PRO A 681 -44.70 25.16 -33.73
CA PRO A 681 -44.94 23.71 -33.74
C PRO A 681 -46.42 23.28 -33.72
N ALA A 682 -47.32 24.16 -33.27
CA ALA A 682 -48.77 23.93 -33.21
C ALA A 682 -49.55 24.44 -34.44
N GLY A 683 -48.88 25.01 -35.45
CA GLY A 683 -49.50 25.59 -36.64
C GLY A 683 -49.11 27.06 -36.86
N GLU A 684 -49.82 27.77 -37.74
CA GLU A 684 -49.62 29.21 -37.97
C GLU A 684 -50.38 30.03 -36.92
N CYS A 685 -49.72 31.04 -36.34
CA CYS A 685 -50.34 31.98 -35.41
C CYS A 685 -49.95 33.43 -35.74
N GLU A 686 -50.79 34.38 -35.31
CA GLU A 686 -50.52 35.82 -35.38
C GLU A 686 -50.19 36.36 -33.99
N ILE A 687 -49.13 37.16 -33.88
CA ILE A 687 -48.77 37.84 -32.63
C ILE A 687 -49.71 39.03 -32.43
N ARG A 688 -50.69 38.89 -31.54
CA ARG A 688 -51.72 39.89 -31.31
C ARG A 688 -51.24 41.06 -30.46
N THR A 689 -50.45 40.78 -29.42
CA THR A 689 -49.84 41.81 -28.58
C THR A 689 -48.64 41.26 -27.80
N ILE A 690 -47.71 42.16 -27.45
CA ILE A 690 -46.60 41.90 -26.54
C ILE A 690 -46.89 42.67 -25.25
N LEU A 691 -46.89 41.97 -24.13
CA LEU A 691 -47.32 42.45 -22.83
C LEU A 691 -46.13 42.56 -21.86
N PRO A 692 -46.10 43.56 -20.97
CA PRO A 692 -45.19 43.53 -19.84
C PRO A 692 -45.56 42.40 -18.87
N LEU A 693 -44.60 41.94 -18.07
CA LEU A 693 -44.86 40.93 -17.05
C LEU A 693 -45.86 41.44 -16.01
N PRO A 694 -46.94 40.69 -15.70
CA PRO A 694 -47.89 41.08 -14.66
C PRO A 694 -47.29 40.89 -13.27
N GLU A 695 -47.83 41.59 -12.26
CA GLU A 695 -47.33 41.56 -10.88
C GLU A 695 -47.25 40.14 -10.27
N GLY A 696 -48.14 39.24 -10.68
CA GLY A 696 -48.08 37.83 -10.27
C GLY A 696 -46.82 37.10 -10.75
N ILE A 697 -46.38 37.36 -12.00
CA ILE A 697 -45.16 36.78 -12.56
C ILE A 697 -43.92 37.43 -11.95
N LYS A 698 -43.94 38.76 -11.72
CA LYS A 698 -42.83 39.43 -11.02
C LYS A 698 -42.64 38.91 -9.59
N SER A 699 -43.74 38.67 -8.89
CA SER A 699 -43.72 38.05 -7.56
C SER A 699 -43.15 36.62 -7.61
N TRP A 700 -43.55 35.85 -8.63
CA TRP A 700 -42.99 34.51 -8.87
C TRP A 700 -41.48 34.53 -9.19
N ILE A 701 -41.00 35.51 -9.96
CA ILE A 701 -39.57 35.68 -10.26
C ILE A 701 -38.74 35.99 -9.00
N ALA A 702 -39.32 36.73 -8.05
CA ALA A 702 -38.66 37.14 -6.82
C ALA A 702 -38.47 35.99 -5.81
N GLY A 703 -39.21 34.89 -5.97
CA GLY A 703 -39.11 33.70 -5.12
C GLY A 703 -40.16 33.67 -4.03
#